data_AF-A0A1J5KYN5-F1
#
_entry.id   AF-A0A1J5KYN5-F1
#
_cell.length_a   1.000
_cell.length_b   1.000
_cell.length_c   1.000
_cell.angle_alpha   90.00
_cell.angle_beta   90.00
_cell.angle_gamma   90.00
#
_symmetry.space_group_name_H-M   'P 1'
#
loop_
_entity.id
_entity.type
_entity.pdbx_description
1 polymer ?
#
loop_
_entity_poly.entity_id
_entity_poly.type
_entity_poly.pdbx_seq_one_letter_code
_entity_poly.pdbx_strand_id
1 'polypeptide(L)'
;MKYILNFLFVSFFVIQLQAQQKTISGIITDETGIPLPGVTIVEKGTTNGTQTNFDGKYTINATAGNILLYSFIGYVREERTVGEHSTISFSMQPDKNSLDEVVVMAYSNKRRNRAKPTSAAQLVANNNHVVNTLQGKVSGVSVQNASKSQKKDTNSIVIRGTNSINGNVEPMVIIDGKPSTQEALRKLKAKKVKEIKILKDAGATAIYGNRGANGVILVSTKKGNYTMPDVHKIANESYTKIHENKFKLTNTSALSTFSIDVDKASYSNVRRMINNAQHIPADAVKIEEMINYFNYNYSQPKDEHPFAIHTEVAQTPWNNQTKLVKIGLQGKTYENKELPAANLTFLIDVSGSMSHELKLLKSAFKLLVDQLRDKDKVSIVVYAGAAGVVLEPTSGKDKKKILKALNKLQSGGSTAGGAGINLAYKLAEENFNKNGNNRVILATDGDFNVGASSNQAMEDLIVEKRKSGVFLSVLGFGYGNYKDDKLETLADKGNGNHAYIDTMQEAKLIFGKEFGGTLFTIAKDVKIQVEFNPTKVQAYRLIGYENRLLANEDFIDDTKDAGELGSGHKVTALYEVIPVGVESKYIKGETQLKYTKTVEQKQYSNELLTVKFRYKKPDEDTSIEMVHVATDKTTEASVDMKFASAVALFGMQLRESQFDNNSNLDTVIKLAKQGRGEDEDGYRAEFIRLVKSSQSI
;
A
#
# COMPACT_ATOMS: atom_id res chain seq x y z
N MET A 1 2.28 65.07 -40.35
CA MET A 1 1.26 64.49 -39.43
C MET A 1 0.48 63.30 -39.99
N LYS A 2 0.13 63.23 -41.29
CA LYS A 2 -0.62 62.09 -41.87
C LYS A 2 0.10 60.72 -41.78
N TYR A 3 1.44 60.69 -41.89
CA TYR A 3 2.19 59.42 -41.85
C TYR A 3 2.44 58.87 -40.43
N ILE A 4 2.39 59.72 -39.41
CA ILE A 4 2.54 59.31 -38.00
C ILE A 4 1.24 58.68 -37.49
N LEU A 5 0.08 59.16 -37.96
CA LEU A 5 -1.21 58.60 -37.58
C LEU A 5 -1.45 57.20 -38.20
N ASN A 6 -0.96 56.96 -39.43
CA ASN A 6 -1.01 55.63 -40.05
C ASN A 6 -0.05 54.63 -39.40
N PHE A 7 1.09 55.08 -38.86
CA PHE A 7 2.00 54.19 -38.12
C PHE A 7 1.43 53.83 -36.74
N LEU A 8 0.71 54.75 -36.08
CA LEU A 8 0.01 54.48 -34.82
C LEU A 8 -1.17 53.52 -35.00
N PHE A 9 -1.85 53.57 -36.14
CA PHE A 9 -3.00 52.70 -36.43
C PHE A 9 -2.60 51.25 -36.80
N VAL A 10 -1.43 51.07 -37.43
CA VAL A 10 -0.88 49.73 -37.70
C VAL A 10 -0.26 49.10 -36.44
N SER A 11 0.24 49.91 -35.50
CA SER A 11 0.75 49.43 -34.20
C SER A 11 -0.34 48.96 -33.24
N PHE A 12 -1.61 49.36 -33.43
CA PHE A 12 -2.73 48.94 -32.57
C PHE A 12 -3.44 47.67 -33.06
N PHE A 13 -3.07 47.14 -34.23
CA PHE A 13 -3.63 45.93 -34.82
C PHE A 13 -2.76 44.67 -34.66
N VAL A 14 -1.68 44.76 -33.87
CA VAL A 14 -1.02 43.58 -33.31
C VAL A 14 -1.88 43.09 -32.14
N ILE A 15 -3.02 42.52 -32.51
CA ILE A 15 -3.89 41.77 -31.62
C ILE A 15 -3.01 40.71 -30.97
N GLN A 16 -2.92 40.78 -29.65
CA GLN A 16 -2.44 39.66 -28.86
C GLN A 16 -3.32 38.46 -29.20
N LEU A 17 -2.79 37.55 -30.01
CA LEU A 17 -3.23 36.16 -30.04
C LEU A 17 -2.89 35.57 -28.66
N GLN A 18 -3.72 35.88 -27.66
CA GLN A 18 -3.81 35.03 -26.48
C GLN A 18 -4.41 33.73 -26.98
N ALA A 19 -3.57 32.71 -27.10
CA ALA A 19 -4.00 31.39 -27.47
C ALA A 19 -4.99 30.93 -26.37
N GLN A 20 -6.27 30.84 -26.71
CA GLN A 20 -7.33 30.59 -25.73
C GLN A 20 -7.20 29.16 -25.19
N GLN A 21 -6.90 29.05 -23.89
CA GLN A 21 -6.88 27.75 -23.22
C GLN A 21 -8.28 27.14 -23.26
N LYS A 22 -8.37 25.86 -23.62
CA LYS A 22 -9.60 25.08 -23.61
C LYS A 22 -9.44 23.82 -22.77
N THR A 23 -10.54 23.37 -22.17
CA THR A 23 -10.56 22.12 -21.41
C THR A 23 -10.69 20.95 -22.39
N ILE A 24 -9.64 20.13 -22.45
CA ILE A 24 -9.60 18.88 -23.19
C ILE A 24 -10.04 17.76 -22.26
N SER A 25 -10.92 16.89 -22.74
CA SER A 25 -11.40 15.71 -22.02
C SER A 25 -11.24 14.45 -22.87
N GLY A 26 -11.34 13.28 -22.25
CA GLY A 26 -11.35 12.03 -23.01
C GLY A 26 -11.34 10.80 -22.12
N ILE A 27 -11.45 9.64 -22.76
CA ILE A 27 -11.39 8.32 -22.13
C ILE A 27 -10.23 7.56 -22.76
N ILE A 28 -9.34 7.03 -21.91
CA ILE A 28 -8.26 6.16 -22.31
C ILE A 28 -8.58 4.74 -21.88
N THR A 29 -8.51 3.80 -22.82
CA THR A 29 -8.76 2.37 -22.59
C THR A 29 -7.57 1.54 -23.02
N ASP A 30 -7.57 0.26 -22.65
CA ASP A 30 -6.66 -0.74 -23.19
C ASP A 30 -7.14 -1.27 -24.55
N GLU A 31 -6.39 -2.19 -25.13
CA GLU A 31 -6.68 -2.86 -26.40
C GLU A 31 -7.94 -3.73 -26.37
N THR A 32 -8.41 -4.09 -25.16
CA THR A 32 -9.65 -4.86 -24.95
C THR A 32 -10.85 -3.98 -24.66
N GLY A 33 -10.67 -2.65 -24.64
CA GLY A 33 -11.70 -1.66 -24.36
C GLY A 33 -11.96 -1.42 -22.86
N ILE A 34 -11.13 -1.97 -21.97
CA ILE A 34 -11.22 -1.73 -20.53
C ILE A 34 -10.59 -0.36 -20.22
N PRO A 35 -11.24 0.51 -19.44
CA PRO A 35 -10.65 1.79 -19.08
C PRO A 35 -9.32 1.68 -18.34
N LEU A 36 -8.37 2.57 -18.66
CA LEU A 36 -7.04 2.62 -18.05
C LEU A 36 -6.96 3.76 -17.02
N PRO A 37 -7.05 3.47 -15.71
CA PRO A 37 -6.76 4.45 -14.66
C PRO A 37 -5.26 4.74 -14.50
N GLY A 38 -4.93 5.99 -14.17
CA GLY A 38 -3.55 6.40 -13.87
C GLY A 38 -2.68 6.65 -15.10
N VAL A 39 -3.25 6.65 -16.31
CA VAL A 39 -2.56 7.14 -17.52
C VAL A 39 -2.17 8.58 -17.24
N THR A 40 -0.88 8.87 -17.30
CA THR A 40 -0.36 10.22 -17.10
C THR A 40 -0.42 10.98 -18.42
N ILE A 41 -1.09 12.14 -18.41
CA ILE A 41 -1.24 13.03 -19.55
C ILE A 41 -0.51 14.33 -19.22
N VAL A 42 0.52 14.68 -19.99
CA VAL A 42 1.33 15.88 -19.76
C VAL A 42 1.42 16.69 -21.04
N GLU A 43 1.21 18.00 -20.95
CA GLU A 43 1.50 18.92 -22.04
C GLU A 43 3.02 19.01 -22.24
N LYS A 44 3.47 18.59 -23.43
CA LYS A 44 4.89 18.42 -23.78
C LYS A 44 5.69 19.71 -23.56
N GLY A 45 6.78 19.61 -22.81
CA GLY A 45 7.66 20.73 -22.47
C GLY A 45 7.20 21.57 -21.27
N THR A 46 6.13 21.17 -20.59
CA THR A 46 5.59 21.88 -19.42
C THR A 46 5.44 20.93 -18.22
N THR A 47 5.06 21.48 -17.06
CA THR A 47 4.62 20.71 -15.88
C THR A 47 3.10 20.57 -15.79
N ASN A 48 2.36 21.07 -16.78
CA ASN A 48 0.91 20.98 -16.84
C ASN A 48 0.51 19.55 -17.22
N GLY A 49 -0.19 18.86 -16.32
CA GLY A 49 -0.55 17.46 -16.51
C GLY A 49 -1.68 17.00 -15.61
N THR A 50 -2.27 15.88 -15.98
CA THR A 50 -3.37 15.22 -15.27
C THR A 50 -3.19 13.70 -15.33
N GLN A 51 -4.07 12.96 -14.68
CA GLN A 51 -4.14 11.51 -14.80
C GLN A 51 -5.56 11.07 -15.06
N THR A 52 -5.73 9.94 -15.75
CA THR A 52 -7.05 9.31 -15.87
C THR A 52 -7.55 8.78 -14.53
N ASN A 53 -8.86 8.87 -14.31
CA ASN A 53 -9.56 8.23 -13.20
C ASN A 53 -9.88 6.76 -13.51
N PHE A 54 -10.64 6.09 -12.64
CA PHE A 54 -11.04 4.68 -12.76
C PHE A 54 -11.85 4.33 -14.01
N ASP A 55 -12.62 5.28 -14.54
CA ASP A 55 -13.31 5.14 -15.82
C ASP A 55 -12.42 5.45 -17.02
N GLY A 56 -11.10 5.59 -16.83
CA GLY A 56 -10.17 6.03 -17.87
C GLY A 56 -10.39 7.49 -18.30
N LYS A 57 -11.26 8.25 -17.62
CA LYS A 57 -11.59 9.64 -17.96
C LYS A 57 -10.54 10.60 -17.46
N TYR A 58 -10.22 11.63 -18.25
CA TYR A 58 -9.33 12.73 -17.82
C TYR A 58 -9.87 14.08 -18.28
N THR A 59 -9.39 15.14 -17.63
CA THR A 59 -9.56 16.54 -18.06
C THR A 59 -8.26 17.32 -17.87
N ILE A 60 -7.88 18.14 -18.86
CA ILE A 60 -6.68 18.99 -18.84
C ILE A 60 -6.94 20.30 -19.60
N ASN A 61 -6.49 21.43 -19.06
CA ASN A 61 -6.54 22.70 -19.79
C ASN A 61 -5.31 22.82 -20.68
N ALA A 62 -5.51 22.94 -21.99
CA ALA A 62 -4.45 23.06 -22.98
C ALA A 62 -4.92 23.94 -24.16
N THR A 63 -3.99 24.43 -24.96
CA THR A 63 -4.28 25.29 -26.11
C THR A 63 -4.21 24.50 -27.41
N ALA A 64 -4.93 24.95 -28.44
CA ALA A 64 -4.81 24.37 -29.78
C ALA A 64 -3.35 24.42 -30.26
N GLY A 65 -2.85 23.31 -30.80
CA GLY A 65 -1.45 23.13 -31.21
C GLY A 65 -0.53 22.57 -30.13
N ASN A 66 -0.93 22.53 -28.86
CA ASN A 66 -0.16 21.83 -27.82
C ASN A 66 -0.14 20.31 -28.07
N ILE A 67 0.95 19.66 -27.70
CA ILE A 67 1.07 18.20 -27.78
C ILE A 67 0.86 17.62 -26.39
N LEU A 68 -0.13 16.75 -26.24
CA LEU A 68 -0.36 15.98 -25.03
C LEU A 68 0.34 14.63 -25.16
N LEU A 69 1.21 14.33 -24.19
CA LEU A 69 1.91 13.06 -24.07
C LEU A 69 1.14 12.16 -23.09
N TYR A 70 0.71 11.01 -23.58
CA TYR A 70 0.01 9.98 -22.82
C TYR A 70 1.00 8.87 -22.51
N SER A 71 1.18 8.57 -21.23
CA SER A 71 2.07 7.50 -20.80
C SER A 71 1.43 6.66 -19.72
N PHE A 72 1.50 5.35 -19.91
CA PHE A 72 1.02 4.36 -18.97
C PHE A 72 1.92 3.13 -19.02
N ILE A 73 2.19 2.52 -17.88
CA ILE A 73 3.12 1.39 -17.79
C ILE A 73 2.55 0.20 -18.58
N GLY A 74 3.38 -0.44 -19.40
CA GLY A 74 2.97 -1.54 -20.30
C GLY A 74 2.38 -1.10 -21.64
N TYR A 75 2.28 0.22 -21.90
CA TYR A 75 1.70 0.79 -23.11
C TYR A 75 2.68 1.72 -23.83
N VAL A 76 2.56 1.78 -25.15
CA VAL A 76 3.36 2.67 -25.98
C VAL A 76 3.00 4.11 -25.61
N ARG A 77 4.00 4.97 -25.43
CA ARG A 77 3.74 6.41 -25.24
C ARG A 77 3.13 6.97 -26.50
N GLU A 78 1.99 7.62 -26.35
CA GLU A 78 1.28 8.24 -27.46
C GLU A 78 1.32 9.76 -27.36
N GLU A 79 1.53 10.42 -28.49
CA GLU A 79 1.45 11.88 -28.59
C GLU A 79 0.18 12.24 -29.39
N ARG A 80 -0.66 13.10 -28.81
CA ARG A 80 -1.83 13.67 -29.52
C ARG A 80 -1.77 15.18 -29.48
N THR A 81 -1.80 15.81 -30.65
CA THR A 81 -1.89 17.26 -30.77
C THR A 81 -3.33 17.69 -30.47
N VAL A 82 -3.47 18.75 -29.68
CA VAL A 82 -4.75 19.40 -29.41
C VAL A 82 -5.22 20.09 -30.69
N GLY A 83 -6.16 19.45 -31.39
CA GLY A 83 -6.78 19.98 -32.62
C GLY A 83 -7.92 20.96 -32.34
N GLU A 84 -8.92 21.01 -33.22
CA GLU A 84 -10.12 21.86 -33.03
C GLU A 84 -11.07 21.30 -31.96
N HIS A 85 -11.24 19.98 -31.91
CA HIS A 85 -12.10 19.31 -30.93
C HIS A 85 -11.53 19.34 -29.50
N SER A 86 -12.42 19.34 -28.51
CA SER A 86 -12.07 19.32 -27.07
C SER A 86 -12.09 17.91 -26.47
N THR A 87 -12.16 16.88 -27.31
CA THR A 87 -12.22 15.49 -26.87
C THR A 87 -11.14 14.65 -27.56
N ILE A 88 -10.32 13.95 -26.79
CA ILE A 88 -9.30 13.01 -27.30
C ILE A 88 -9.42 11.70 -26.51
N SER A 89 -10.14 10.73 -27.07
CA SER A 89 -10.31 9.39 -26.51
C SER A 89 -9.70 8.36 -27.46
N PHE A 90 -8.94 7.41 -26.92
CA PHE A 90 -8.38 6.31 -27.71
C PHE A 90 -7.95 5.14 -26.82
N SER A 91 -7.82 3.97 -27.44
CA SER A 91 -7.23 2.79 -26.84
C SER A 91 -5.72 2.87 -26.97
N MET A 92 -5.00 2.89 -25.84
CA MET A 92 -3.54 2.82 -25.86
C MET A 92 -3.11 1.46 -26.37
N GLN A 93 -2.11 1.46 -27.24
CA GLN A 93 -1.55 0.20 -27.72
C GLN A 93 -0.59 -0.38 -26.68
N PRO A 94 -0.74 -1.66 -26.30
CA PRO A 94 0.25 -2.37 -25.50
C PRO A 94 1.61 -2.19 -26.14
N ASP A 95 2.60 -1.82 -25.34
CA ASP A 95 3.96 -1.86 -25.82
C ASP A 95 4.36 -3.33 -25.91
N LYS A 96 4.16 -3.91 -27.10
CA LYS A 96 4.53 -5.30 -27.44
C LYS A 96 6.02 -5.56 -27.30
N ASN A 97 6.85 -4.52 -27.16
CA ASN A 97 8.26 -4.64 -26.81
C ASN A 97 8.52 -4.49 -25.29
N SER A 98 7.50 -4.10 -24.50
CA SER A 98 7.54 -4.07 -23.02
C SER A 98 6.96 -5.33 -22.36
N LEU A 99 6.27 -6.19 -23.14
CA LEU A 99 5.60 -7.41 -22.65
C LEU A 99 6.39 -8.70 -22.87
N ASP A 100 7.65 -8.62 -23.32
CA ASP A 100 8.63 -9.72 -23.32
C ASP A 100 9.75 -9.48 -22.27
N GLU A 101 9.41 -8.91 -21.11
CA GLU A 101 10.32 -8.88 -19.94
C GLU A 101 9.77 -9.76 -18.79
N VAL A 102 9.67 -11.06 -19.07
CA VAL A 102 9.81 -12.11 -18.05
C VAL A 102 10.89 -13.07 -18.53
N VAL A 103 12.05 -13.06 -17.90
CA VAL A 103 12.94 -14.23 -17.98
C VAL A 103 12.33 -15.29 -17.06
N VAL A 104 11.46 -16.14 -17.61
CA VAL A 104 11.19 -17.44 -16.99
C VAL A 104 12.44 -18.29 -17.21
N MET A 105 13.11 -18.65 -16.11
CA MET A 105 14.07 -19.74 -16.11
C MET A 105 13.33 -21.02 -16.49
N ALA A 106 13.72 -21.63 -17.60
CA ALA A 106 13.21 -22.91 -18.03
C ALA A 106 13.41 -23.96 -16.92
N TYR A 107 12.32 -24.48 -16.35
CA TYR A 107 12.32 -25.71 -15.59
C TYR A 107 12.47 -26.89 -16.56
N SER A 108 13.63 -27.52 -16.56
CA SER A 108 13.77 -28.90 -17.05
C SER A 108 13.47 -29.85 -15.91
N ASN A 109 12.38 -30.63 -16.06
CA ASN A 109 12.02 -31.73 -15.17
C ASN A 109 13.14 -32.79 -15.14
N LYS A 110 13.88 -32.90 -14.03
CA LYS A 110 14.40 -34.18 -13.52
C LYS A 110 14.84 -34.07 -12.05
N ARG A 111 14.10 -34.81 -11.21
CA ARG A 111 14.39 -35.31 -9.85
C ARG A 111 15.69 -34.85 -9.15
N ARG A 112 15.48 -34.22 -7.98
CA ARG A 112 16.17 -34.45 -6.68
C ARG A 112 17.70 -34.26 -6.63
N ASN A 113 18.15 -33.09 -6.13
CA ASN A 113 19.07 -32.99 -4.98
C ASN A 113 19.30 -31.54 -4.53
N ARG A 114 19.45 -31.35 -3.21
CA ARG A 114 19.76 -30.09 -2.51
C ARG A 114 20.99 -29.41 -3.10
N ALA A 115 20.86 -28.16 -3.57
CA ALA A 115 21.97 -27.21 -3.75
C ALA A 115 21.46 -25.76 -3.73
N LYS A 116 22.27 -24.85 -3.19
CA LYS A 116 22.00 -23.42 -2.96
C LYS A 116 21.50 -22.70 -4.24
N PRO A 117 20.61 -21.70 -4.14
CA PRO A 117 20.20 -20.92 -5.30
C PRO A 117 21.36 -20.01 -5.71
N THR A 118 22.00 -20.31 -6.83
CA THR A 118 22.89 -19.38 -7.51
C THR A 118 22.17 -18.83 -8.73
N SER A 119 21.77 -17.57 -8.66
CA SER A 119 21.38 -16.75 -9.82
C SER A 119 22.64 -16.49 -10.65
N ALA A 120 22.95 -17.39 -11.57
CA ALA A 120 24.02 -17.20 -12.54
C ALA A 120 23.43 -17.30 -13.94
N ALA A 121 23.32 -16.17 -14.63
CA ALA A 121 23.23 -16.18 -16.08
C ALA A 121 24.52 -16.82 -16.62
N GLN A 122 24.44 -18.05 -17.09
CA GLN A 122 25.58 -18.72 -17.71
C GLN A 122 25.87 -18.03 -19.05
N LEU A 123 26.78 -17.07 -19.02
CA LEU A 123 27.28 -16.38 -20.20
C LEU A 123 27.98 -17.41 -21.12
N VAL A 124 27.34 -17.75 -22.24
CA VAL A 124 28.01 -18.43 -23.35
C VAL A 124 29.18 -17.56 -23.79
N ALA A 125 30.37 -18.17 -23.84
CA ALA A 125 31.64 -17.50 -24.04
C ALA A 125 31.76 -16.92 -25.46
N ASN A 126 31.32 -15.68 -25.65
CA ASN A 126 31.68 -14.88 -26.83
C ASN A 126 32.67 -13.77 -26.46
N ASN A 127 33.60 -13.48 -27.38
CA ASN A 127 34.73 -12.54 -27.20
C ASN A 127 34.32 -11.05 -27.21
N ASN A 128 33.03 -10.74 -27.11
CA ASN A 128 32.52 -9.36 -27.18
C ASN A 128 32.76 -8.57 -25.88
N HIS A 129 32.86 -7.26 -26.03
CA HIS A 129 32.97 -6.29 -24.94
C HIS A 129 31.66 -6.20 -24.16
N VAL A 130 31.75 -6.06 -22.83
CA VAL A 130 30.61 -6.11 -21.90
C VAL A 130 29.49 -5.14 -22.28
N VAL A 131 29.85 -3.95 -22.75
CA VAL A 131 28.90 -2.89 -23.11
C VAL A 131 28.00 -3.27 -24.28
N ASN A 132 28.51 -4.03 -25.25
CA ASN A 132 27.72 -4.53 -26.38
C ASN A 132 26.83 -5.72 -25.99
N THR A 133 27.09 -6.33 -24.82
CA THR A 133 26.26 -7.41 -24.27
C THR A 133 25.22 -6.90 -23.26
N LEU A 134 25.37 -5.67 -22.76
CA LEU A 134 24.41 -5.03 -21.86
C LEU A 134 23.25 -4.38 -22.62
N GLN A 135 23.53 -3.87 -23.82
CA GLN A 135 22.51 -3.35 -24.73
C GLN A 135 21.52 -4.46 -25.12
N GLY A 136 20.26 -4.31 -24.69
CA GLY A 136 19.20 -5.29 -24.96
C GLY A 136 19.18 -6.53 -24.04
N LYS A 137 20.05 -6.60 -23.02
CA LYS A 137 19.99 -7.66 -21.98
C LYS A 137 19.69 -7.16 -20.58
N VAL A 138 19.73 -5.84 -20.35
CA VAL A 138 19.42 -5.23 -19.06
C VAL A 138 18.45 -4.06 -19.25
N SER A 139 17.28 -4.16 -18.62
CA SER A 139 16.18 -3.20 -18.74
C SER A 139 16.59 -1.78 -18.30
N GLY A 140 16.33 -0.79 -19.15
CA GLY A 140 16.64 0.61 -18.92
C GLY A 140 18.09 1.03 -19.21
N VAL A 141 18.97 0.16 -19.76
CA VAL A 141 20.32 0.56 -20.19
C VAL A 141 20.30 0.94 -21.68
N SER A 142 20.63 2.19 -22.00
CA SER A 142 20.80 2.69 -23.36
C SER A 142 22.27 2.98 -23.63
N VAL A 143 22.82 2.36 -24.67
CA VAL A 143 24.15 2.70 -25.20
C VAL A 143 23.94 3.65 -26.37
N GLN A 144 24.29 4.93 -26.18
CA GLN A 144 24.26 5.91 -27.27
C GLN A 144 25.60 5.83 -28.01
N ASN A 145 25.56 5.48 -29.29
CA ASN A 145 26.73 5.49 -30.15
C ASN A 145 26.90 6.90 -30.73
N ALA A 146 28.03 7.55 -30.48
CA ALA A 146 28.35 8.81 -31.15
C ALA A 146 28.56 8.55 -32.66
N SER A 147 27.95 9.37 -33.52
CA SER A 147 28.12 9.30 -34.97
C SER A 147 29.59 9.39 -35.39
N LYS A 148 29.95 8.63 -36.43
CA LYS A 148 31.31 8.44 -37.01
C LYS A 148 31.95 9.71 -37.59
N SER A 149 32.11 10.79 -36.82
CA SER A 149 32.73 12.03 -37.32
C SER A 149 33.80 12.66 -36.43
N GLN A 150 34.15 12.07 -35.28
CA GLN A 150 35.34 12.50 -34.54
C GLN A 150 36.11 11.29 -33.99
N LYS A 151 37.45 11.42 -34.00
CA LYS A 151 38.49 10.40 -33.77
C LYS A 151 38.57 9.88 -32.32
N LYS A 152 37.42 9.61 -31.68
CA LYS A 152 37.31 9.05 -30.32
C LYS A 152 35.98 8.30 -30.17
N ASP A 153 36.01 6.97 -30.13
CA ASP A 153 34.86 6.11 -29.83
C ASP A 153 34.29 6.43 -28.45
N THR A 154 33.25 7.25 -28.40
CA THR A 154 32.60 7.71 -27.17
C THR A 154 31.16 7.21 -27.12
N ASN A 155 30.98 5.92 -26.82
CA ASN A 155 29.65 5.32 -26.63
C ASN A 155 29.15 5.55 -25.19
N SER A 156 28.41 6.61 -24.89
CA SER A 156 27.91 6.87 -23.52
C SER A 156 26.87 5.82 -23.11
N ILE A 157 26.99 5.31 -21.87
CA ILE A 157 26.01 4.38 -21.30
C ILE A 157 25.11 5.22 -20.41
N VAL A 158 23.81 5.18 -20.63
CA VAL A 158 22.81 5.94 -19.88
C VAL A 158 21.77 4.97 -19.33
N ILE A 159 21.34 5.18 -18.08
CA ILE A 159 20.25 4.42 -17.48
C ILE A 159 18.97 5.27 -17.58
N ARG A 160 17.94 4.79 -18.29
CA ARG A 160 16.63 5.44 -18.42
C ARG A 160 15.85 5.32 -17.10
N GLY A 161 15.27 6.43 -16.65
CA GLY A 161 14.46 6.52 -15.43
C GLY A 161 14.99 7.53 -14.41
N THR A 162 16.28 7.89 -14.47
CA THR A 162 16.87 8.92 -13.59
C THR A 162 16.65 10.32 -14.17
N ASN A 163 16.59 11.35 -13.31
CA ASN A 163 16.32 12.76 -13.65
C ASN A 163 17.32 13.36 -14.68
N SER A 164 17.19 12.99 -15.96
CA SER A 164 17.97 13.56 -17.06
C SER A 164 17.08 14.52 -17.85
N ILE A 165 16.80 15.66 -17.25
CA ILE A 165 16.05 16.74 -17.92
C ILE A 165 17.01 17.66 -18.70
N ASN A 166 18.33 17.66 -18.45
CA ASN A 166 19.28 18.51 -19.21
C ASN A 166 20.77 18.10 -19.09
N GLY A 167 21.16 16.87 -19.41
CA GLY A 167 22.58 16.53 -19.49
C GLY A 167 22.88 15.07 -19.84
N ASN A 168 24.04 14.83 -20.47
CA ASN A 168 24.60 13.51 -20.71
C ASN A 168 25.05 12.92 -19.37
N VAL A 169 24.13 12.32 -18.61
CA VAL A 169 24.41 11.87 -17.24
C VAL A 169 24.76 10.39 -17.24
N GLU A 170 26.04 10.08 -17.00
CA GLU A 170 26.56 8.72 -16.97
C GLU A 170 26.38 8.09 -15.56
N PRO A 171 26.00 6.81 -15.47
CA PRO A 171 25.92 6.10 -14.20
C PRO A 171 27.32 5.84 -13.65
N MET A 172 27.43 5.69 -12.34
CA MET A 172 28.69 5.29 -11.71
C MET A 172 29.00 3.82 -12.05
N VAL A 173 30.25 3.49 -12.31
CA VAL A 173 30.70 2.11 -12.56
C VAL A 173 31.55 1.63 -11.39
N ILE A 174 31.24 0.45 -10.86
CA ILE A 174 32.03 -0.25 -9.86
C ILE A 174 32.46 -1.60 -10.44
N ILE A 175 33.76 -1.89 -10.45
CA ILE A 175 34.30 -3.20 -10.88
C ILE A 175 35.05 -3.80 -9.70
N ASP A 176 34.66 -5.00 -9.27
CA ASP A 176 35.23 -5.71 -8.12
C ASP A 176 35.32 -4.85 -6.85
N GLY A 177 34.27 -4.08 -6.57
CA GLY A 177 34.15 -3.22 -5.39
C GLY A 177 34.92 -1.89 -5.48
N LYS A 178 35.58 -1.60 -6.60
CA LYS A 178 36.33 -0.35 -6.81
C LYS A 178 35.63 0.56 -7.83
N PRO A 179 35.51 1.87 -7.57
CA PRO A 179 35.09 2.83 -8.58
C PRO A 179 35.95 2.73 -9.83
N SER A 180 35.30 2.69 -10.99
CA SER A 180 35.95 2.50 -12.28
C SER A 180 35.37 3.44 -13.33
N THR A 181 36.02 3.52 -14.48
CA THR A 181 35.60 4.39 -15.58
C THR A 181 34.71 3.63 -16.57
N GLN A 182 33.89 4.36 -17.32
CA GLN A 182 33.12 3.80 -18.43
C GLN A 182 34.03 3.13 -19.48
N GLU A 183 35.23 3.68 -19.68
CA GLU A 183 36.23 3.08 -20.57
C GLU A 183 36.72 1.71 -20.07
N ALA A 184 36.91 1.56 -18.76
CA ALA A 184 37.27 0.27 -18.16
C ALA A 184 36.15 -0.76 -18.33
N LEU A 185 34.89 -0.35 -18.16
CA LEU A 185 33.72 -1.20 -18.44
C LEU A 185 33.64 -1.63 -19.91
N ARG A 186 33.90 -0.69 -20.84
CA ARG A 186 33.98 -0.97 -22.28
C ARG A 186 35.07 -1.97 -22.61
N LYS A 187 36.27 -1.81 -22.05
CA LYS A 187 37.42 -2.71 -22.30
C LYS A 187 37.27 -4.07 -21.63
N LEU A 188 36.35 -4.24 -20.68
CA LEU A 188 36.09 -5.51 -20.02
C LEU A 188 35.47 -6.52 -21.00
N LYS A 189 36.06 -7.73 -21.05
CA LYS A 189 35.57 -8.82 -21.89
C LYS A 189 34.50 -9.62 -21.14
N ALA A 190 33.38 -9.94 -21.79
CA ALA A 190 32.26 -10.65 -21.17
C ALA A 190 32.68 -11.96 -20.47
N LYS A 191 33.62 -12.71 -21.05
CA LYS A 191 34.14 -13.96 -20.46
C LYS A 191 34.81 -13.81 -19.08
N LYS A 192 35.28 -12.60 -18.75
CA LYS A 192 35.91 -12.29 -17.45
C LYS A 192 34.89 -11.88 -16.40
N VAL A 193 33.66 -11.56 -16.78
CA VAL A 193 32.59 -11.16 -15.88
C VAL A 193 31.97 -12.40 -15.24
N LYS A 194 31.79 -12.33 -13.92
CA LYS A 194 31.03 -13.28 -13.13
C LYS A 194 29.57 -12.84 -13.03
N GLU A 195 29.34 -11.56 -12.71
CA GLU A 195 28.01 -10.99 -12.47
C GLU A 195 28.00 -9.49 -12.78
N ILE A 196 26.87 -8.96 -13.27
CA ILE A 196 26.61 -7.51 -13.41
C ILE A 196 25.29 -7.21 -12.74
N LYS A 197 25.26 -6.17 -11.90
CA LYS A 197 24.06 -5.69 -11.21
C LYS A 197 23.90 -4.20 -11.45
N ILE A 198 22.69 -3.75 -11.73
CA ILE A 198 22.43 -2.32 -11.94
C ILE A 198 21.50 -1.84 -10.83
N LEU A 199 21.93 -0.79 -10.14
CA LEU A 199 21.16 -0.12 -9.12
C LEU A 199 20.56 1.16 -9.70
N LYS A 200 19.31 1.43 -9.36
CA LYS A 200 18.58 2.64 -9.75
C LYS A 200 18.06 3.34 -8.49
N ASP A 201 17.86 4.65 -8.62
CA ASP A 201 17.15 5.48 -7.65
C ASP A 201 17.59 5.24 -6.19
N ALA A 202 16.66 4.92 -5.29
CA ALA A 202 16.92 4.70 -3.87
C ALA A 202 17.94 3.59 -3.58
N GLY A 203 17.96 2.51 -4.37
CA GLY A 203 18.93 1.42 -4.18
C GLY A 203 20.36 1.82 -4.54
N ALA A 204 20.52 2.77 -5.46
CA ALA A 204 21.81 3.31 -5.85
C ALA A 204 22.31 4.38 -4.86
N THR A 205 21.43 5.27 -4.41
CA THR A 205 21.77 6.32 -3.45
C THR A 205 21.96 5.78 -2.03
N ALA A 206 21.25 4.71 -1.63
CA ALA A 206 21.44 4.06 -0.33
C ALA A 206 22.88 3.54 -0.11
N ILE A 207 23.52 3.05 -1.18
CA ILE A 207 24.88 2.47 -1.10
C ILE A 207 25.94 3.51 -1.44
N TYR A 208 25.67 4.36 -2.43
CA TYR A 208 26.67 5.22 -3.06
C TYR A 208 26.40 6.73 -2.91
N GLY A 209 25.41 7.10 -2.09
CA GLY A 209 25.03 8.49 -1.82
C GLY A 209 24.63 9.25 -3.08
N ASN A 210 24.81 10.57 -3.07
CA ASN A 210 24.50 11.45 -4.22
C ASN A 210 25.24 11.06 -5.52
N ARG A 211 26.35 10.30 -5.44
CA ARG A 211 27.08 9.82 -6.62
C ARG A 211 26.33 8.68 -7.34
N GLY A 212 25.43 7.99 -6.65
CA GLY A 212 24.54 6.97 -7.20
C GLY A 212 23.21 7.52 -7.73
N ALA A 213 22.93 8.83 -7.62
CA ALA A 213 21.65 9.42 -8.02
C ALA A 213 21.28 9.18 -9.49
N ASN A 214 22.27 8.90 -10.33
CA ASN A 214 22.10 8.62 -11.76
C ASN A 214 22.18 7.12 -12.09
N GLY A 215 22.12 6.28 -11.07
CA GLY A 215 22.27 4.83 -11.14
C GLY A 215 23.72 4.36 -11.04
N VAL A 216 23.89 3.08 -10.69
CA VAL A 216 25.20 2.44 -10.50
C VAL A 216 25.24 1.10 -11.23
N ILE A 217 26.28 0.89 -12.04
CA ILE A 217 26.59 -0.38 -12.68
C ILE A 217 27.67 -1.08 -11.84
N LEU A 218 27.30 -2.17 -11.19
CA LEU A 218 28.20 -3.05 -10.46
C LEU A 218 28.63 -4.21 -11.34
N VAL A 219 29.93 -4.51 -11.37
CA VAL A 219 30.48 -5.67 -12.08
C VAL A 219 31.40 -6.46 -11.16
N SER A 220 31.18 -7.78 -11.06
CA SER A 220 32.03 -8.73 -10.37
C SER A 220 32.72 -9.58 -11.43
N THR A 221 34.03 -9.72 -11.36
CA THR A 221 34.81 -10.53 -12.30
C THR A 221 35.09 -11.92 -11.72
N LYS A 222 35.34 -12.90 -12.58
CA LYS A 222 35.65 -14.28 -12.15
C LYS A 222 36.95 -14.42 -11.35
N LYS A 223 37.81 -13.41 -11.40
CA LYS A 223 39.06 -13.35 -10.60
C LYS A 223 38.90 -12.51 -9.33
N GLY A 224 37.83 -11.72 -9.22
CA GLY A 224 37.54 -10.90 -8.06
C GLY A 224 36.84 -11.70 -6.96
N ASN A 225 37.20 -11.44 -5.71
CA ASN A 225 36.47 -11.94 -4.53
C ASN A 225 35.39 -10.94 -4.06
N TYR A 226 34.91 -10.09 -4.96
CA TYR A 226 33.88 -9.10 -4.64
C TYR A 226 32.50 -9.75 -4.60
N THR A 227 31.90 -9.76 -3.42
CA THR A 227 30.50 -10.11 -3.22
C THR A 227 29.65 -8.87 -3.46
N MET A 228 28.72 -8.98 -4.40
CA MET A 228 27.80 -7.90 -4.73
C MET A 228 26.93 -7.52 -3.52
N PRO A 229 26.71 -6.22 -3.26
CA PRO A 229 25.77 -5.78 -2.24
C PRO A 229 24.37 -6.29 -2.57
N ASP A 230 23.73 -6.89 -1.59
CA ASP A 230 22.35 -7.34 -1.68
C ASP A 230 21.43 -6.15 -1.38
N VAL A 231 20.84 -5.55 -2.42
CA VAL A 231 19.95 -4.38 -2.26
C VAL A 231 18.74 -4.72 -1.39
N HIS A 232 18.34 -6.00 -1.33
CA HIS A 232 17.25 -6.48 -0.48
C HIS A 232 17.64 -6.50 1.00
N LYS A 233 18.95 -6.52 1.32
CA LYS A 233 19.48 -6.31 2.68
C LYS A 233 19.83 -4.85 2.99
N ILE A 234 19.72 -3.97 1.99
CA ILE A 234 20.10 -2.56 2.08
C ILE A 234 18.86 -1.67 2.16
N ALA A 235 17.70 -2.15 1.68
CA ALA A 235 16.42 -1.66 2.16
C ALA A 235 16.33 -1.97 3.66
N ASN A 236 16.37 -0.93 4.48
CA ASN A 236 16.24 -1.04 5.93
C ASN A 236 14.74 -1.12 6.28
N GLU A 237 13.94 -1.82 5.49
CA GLU A 237 12.53 -2.06 5.82
C GLU A 237 12.42 -3.20 6.84
N SER A 238 11.53 -3.07 7.80
CA SER A 238 11.32 -4.08 8.85
C SER A 238 9.85 -4.49 8.92
N TYR A 239 9.66 -5.80 9.09
CA TYR A 239 8.34 -6.45 9.16
C TYR A 239 8.36 -7.45 10.32
N THR A 240 7.29 -7.47 11.11
CA THR A 240 7.15 -8.45 12.20
C THR A 240 6.96 -9.83 11.60
N LYS A 241 7.71 -10.81 12.12
CA LYS A 241 7.63 -12.19 11.64
C LYS A 241 6.22 -12.76 11.84
N ILE A 242 5.66 -13.35 10.78
CA ILE A 242 4.31 -13.91 10.80
C ILE A 242 4.36 -15.42 11.00
N HIS A 243 3.57 -15.89 11.97
CA HIS A 243 3.36 -17.29 12.24
C HIS A 243 1.95 -17.70 11.82
N GLU A 244 1.82 -18.17 10.58
CA GLU A 244 0.52 -18.48 9.97
C GLU A 244 -0.35 -19.38 10.86
N ASN A 245 -1.61 -18.98 11.01
CA ASN A 245 -2.62 -19.74 11.72
C ASN A 245 -2.80 -21.14 11.12
N LYS A 246 -2.91 -22.15 11.99
CA LYS A 246 -3.08 -23.57 11.62
C LYS A 246 -4.49 -24.07 11.97
N PHE A 247 -4.90 -25.19 11.38
CA PHE A 247 -6.14 -25.86 11.78
C PHE A 247 -6.08 -26.29 13.25
N LYS A 248 -7.11 -25.89 14.00
CA LYS A 248 -7.36 -26.29 15.39
C LYS A 248 -8.54 -27.26 15.40
N LEU A 249 -8.43 -28.34 16.17
CA LEU A 249 -9.51 -29.30 16.37
C LEU A 249 -10.59 -28.70 17.28
N THR A 250 -11.84 -28.73 16.85
CA THR A 250 -12.95 -28.14 17.62
C THR A 250 -13.20 -28.86 18.95
N ASN A 251 -12.95 -30.17 19.00
CA ASN A 251 -13.15 -30.97 20.21
C ASN A 251 -12.15 -30.67 21.34
N THR A 252 -11.02 -30.02 21.04
CA THR A 252 -10.03 -29.58 22.05
C THR A 252 -10.00 -28.06 22.22
N SER A 253 -10.38 -27.30 21.18
CA SER A 253 -10.37 -25.84 21.20
C SER A 253 -11.50 -25.30 20.33
N ALA A 254 -12.72 -25.22 20.88
CA ALA A 254 -13.90 -24.76 20.15
C ALA A 254 -13.95 -23.22 19.95
N LEU A 255 -13.13 -22.46 20.68
CA LEU A 255 -13.14 -20.99 20.69
C LEU A 255 -11.95 -20.41 19.93
N SER A 256 -12.24 -19.37 19.14
CA SER A 256 -11.26 -18.50 18.50
C SER A 256 -11.54 -17.05 18.86
N THR A 257 -10.62 -16.39 19.56
CA THR A 257 -10.77 -15.00 20.01
C THR A 257 -9.73 -14.09 19.35
N PHE A 258 -10.15 -12.94 18.84
CA PHE A 258 -9.28 -11.96 18.19
C PHE A 258 -9.85 -10.54 18.27
N SER A 259 -8.96 -9.55 18.16
CA SER A 259 -9.29 -8.14 17.97
C SER A 259 -9.65 -7.86 16.51
N ILE A 260 -10.55 -6.91 16.30
CA ILE A 260 -10.97 -6.46 14.96
C ILE A 260 -10.24 -5.21 14.48
N ASP A 261 -9.21 -4.77 15.22
CA ASP A 261 -8.39 -3.64 14.83
C ASP A 261 -7.54 -4.04 13.63
N VAL A 262 -7.96 -3.61 12.44
CA VAL A 262 -7.33 -4.00 11.17
C VAL A 262 -6.96 -2.76 10.38
N ASP A 263 -5.67 -2.66 10.10
CA ASP A 263 -5.10 -1.62 9.25
C ASP A 263 -5.20 -1.97 7.76
N LYS A 264 -4.72 -1.07 6.91
CA LYS A 264 -4.74 -1.24 5.43
C LYS A 264 -3.36 -1.12 4.80
N ALA A 265 -2.33 -0.90 5.61
CA ALA A 265 -1.00 -0.54 5.15
C ALA A 265 -0.35 -1.65 4.30
N SER A 266 -0.54 -2.92 4.68
CA SER A 266 0.07 -4.06 3.99
C SER A 266 -0.36 -4.17 2.53
N TYR A 267 -1.64 -3.92 2.20
CA TYR A 267 -2.08 -3.98 0.80
C TYR A 267 -1.38 -2.93 -0.05
N SER A 268 -1.35 -1.67 0.43
CA SER A 268 -0.70 -0.56 -0.26
C SER A 268 0.80 -0.79 -0.40
N ASN A 269 1.43 -1.39 0.62
CA ASN A 269 2.83 -1.78 0.57
C ASN A 269 3.10 -2.91 -0.45
N VAL A 270 2.27 -3.95 -0.48
CA VAL A 270 2.34 -5.03 -1.48
C VAL A 270 2.11 -4.50 -2.88
N ARG A 271 1.10 -3.65 -3.09
CA ARG A 271 0.83 -2.97 -4.36
C ARG A 271 2.05 -2.20 -4.85
N ARG A 272 2.66 -1.40 -3.97
CA ARG A 272 3.91 -0.68 -4.27
C ARG A 272 4.99 -1.64 -4.73
N MET A 273 5.25 -2.72 -3.97
CA MET A 273 6.30 -3.67 -4.29
C MET A 273 6.04 -4.32 -5.65
N ILE A 274 4.80 -4.71 -5.95
CA ILE A 274 4.42 -5.25 -7.26
C ILE A 274 4.65 -4.23 -8.38
N ASN A 275 4.15 -3.00 -8.22
CA ASN A 275 4.30 -1.96 -9.24
C ASN A 275 5.76 -1.58 -9.52
N ASN A 276 6.64 -1.74 -8.52
CA ASN A 276 8.07 -1.47 -8.63
C ASN A 276 8.90 -2.71 -8.99
N ALA A 277 8.27 -3.85 -9.29
CA ALA A 277 8.92 -5.14 -9.55
C ALA A 277 9.91 -5.55 -8.44
N GLN A 278 9.50 -5.36 -7.18
CA GLN A 278 10.26 -5.70 -5.99
C GLN A 278 9.83 -7.04 -5.42
N HIS A 279 10.78 -7.79 -4.86
CA HIS A 279 10.49 -8.98 -4.06
C HIS A 279 9.61 -8.60 -2.87
N ILE A 280 8.56 -9.39 -2.62
CA ILE A 280 7.62 -9.20 -1.52
C ILE A 280 8.04 -10.12 -0.36
N PRO A 281 8.53 -9.58 0.77
CA PRO A 281 8.76 -10.40 1.95
C PRO A 281 7.45 -11.02 2.44
N ALA A 282 7.44 -12.31 2.77
CA ALA A 282 6.24 -12.98 3.28
C ALA A 282 5.68 -12.28 4.54
N ASP A 283 6.57 -11.77 5.40
CA ASP A 283 6.22 -11.03 6.62
C ASP A 283 5.60 -9.64 6.34
N ALA A 284 5.73 -9.10 5.13
CA ALA A 284 5.08 -7.84 4.73
C ALA A 284 3.62 -8.02 4.29
N VAL A 285 3.19 -9.27 4.06
CA VAL A 285 1.86 -9.62 3.58
C VAL A 285 0.99 -9.89 4.79
N LYS A 286 -0.01 -9.06 5.06
CA LYS A 286 -1.01 -9.25 6.13
C LYS A 286 -2.37 -9.52 5.49
N ILE A 287 -2.79 -10.78 5.51
CA ILE A 287 -3.95 -11.23 4.72
C ILE A 287 -5.22 -10.52 5.17
N GLU A 288 -5.39 -10.33 6.47
CA GLU A 288 -6.48 -9.56 7.08
C GLU A 288 -6.51 -8.11 6.59
N GLU A 289 -5.38 -7.41 6.55
CA GLU A 289 -5.31 -6.04 6.04
C GLU A 289 -5.59 -5.98 4.54
N MET A 290 -5.11 -6.98 3.77
CA MET A 290 -5.41 -7.09 2.35
C MET A 290 -6.89 -7.29 2.07
N ILE A 291 -7.57 -8.15 2.84
CA ILE A 291 -9.02 -8.37 2.72
C ILE A 291 -9.74 -7.07 3.09
N ASN A 292 -9.39 -6.46 4.23
CA ASN A 292 -10.09 -5.29 4.75
C ASN A 292 -9.77 -3.97 4.04
N TYR A 293 -8.76 -3.94 3.16
CA TYR A 293 -8.53 -2.83 2.23
C TYR A 293 -9.74 -2.59 1.31
N PHE A 294 -10.50 -3.63 0.97
CA PHE A 294 -11.63 -3.52 0.06
C PHE A 294 -12.96 -3.35 0.77
N ASN A 295 -13.86 -2.58 0.14
CA ASN A 295 -15.23 -2.44 0.60
C ASN A 295 -16.05 -3.68 0.26
N TYR A 296 -16.80 -4.18 1.24
CA TYR A 296 -17.84 -5.19 1.07
C TYR A 296 -19.21 -4.62 1.43
N ASN A 297 -20.27 -5.25 0.91
CA ASN A 297 -21.64 -4.80 1.06
C ASN A 297 -22.28 -5.49 2.26
N TYR A 298 -22.31 -4.78 3.38
CA TYR A 298 -22.99 -5.15 4.61
C TYR A 298 -24.11 -4.15 4.89
N SER A 299 -25.27 -4.64 5.31
CA SER A 299 -26.35 -3.73 5.69
C SER A 299 -26.02 -3.04 7.00
N GLN A 300 -26.43 -1.77 7.11
CA GLN A 300 -26.30 -0.99 8.34
C GLN A 300 -27.06 -1.64 9.52
N PRO A 301 -26.60 -1.45 10.76
CA PRO A 301 -27.34 -1.86 11.96
C PRO A 301 -28.73 -1.23 12.00
N LYS A 302 -29.72 -2.03 12.41
CA LYS A 302 -31.13 -1.61 12.55
C LYS A 302 -31.60 -1.57 14.00
N ASP A 303 -30.86 -2.22 14.89
CA ASP A 303 -31.23 -2.41 16.29
C ASP A 303 -30.56 -1.35 17.17
N GLU A 304 -30.68 -1.50 18.49
CA GLU A 304 -30.09 -0.59 19.47
C GLU A 304 -28.55 -0.56 19.46
N HIS A 305 -27.93 -1.64 18.98
CA HIS A 305 -26.49 -1.73 18.87
C HIS A 305 -25.98 -1.02 17.62
N PRO A 306 -24.84 -0.31 17.67
CA PRO A 306 -24.29 0.39 16.52
C PRO A 306 -23.51 -0.54 15.58
N PHE A 307 -23.80 -1.84 15.58
CA PHE A 307 -23.11 -2.87 14.81
C PHE A 307 -24.07 -3.88 14.19
N ALA A 308 -23.76 -4.38 13.01
CA ALA A 308 -24.43 -5.53 12.40
C ALA A 308 -23.41 -6.61 12.06
N ILE A 309 -23.73 -7.87 12.41
CA ILE A 309 -22.91 -9.04 12.11
C ILE A 309 -23.55 -9.79 10.94
N HIS A 310 -22.72 -10.16 9.96
CA HIS A 310 -23.09 -10.87 8.75
C HIS A 310 -22.27 -12.13 8.63
N THR A 311 -22.91 -13.24 8.27
CA THR A 311 -22.21 -14.52 8.08
C THR A 311 -22.61 -15.17 6.78
N GLU A 312 -21.63 -15.69 6.05
CA GLU A 312 -21.84 -16.42 4.79
C GLU A 312 -20.97 -17.68 4.79
N VAL A 313 -21.54 -18.81 4.37
CA VAL A 313 -20.83 -20.10 4.27
C VAL A 313 -20.88 -20.58 2.83
N ALA A 314 -19.72 -20.79 2.22
CA ALA A 314 -19.59 -21.27 0.85
C ALA A 314 -18.55 -22.39 0.75
N GLN A 315 -18.52 -23.09 -0.37
CA GLN A 315 -17.44 -24.06 -0.67
C GLN A 315 -16.09 -23.32 -0.79
N THR A 316 -15.03 -23.84 -0.15
CA THR A 316 -13.69 -23.23 -0.28
C THR A 316 -13.16 -23.40 -1.70
N PRO A 317 -12.76 -22.30 -2.39
CA PRO A 317 -12.35 -22.40 -3.80
C PRO A 317 -11.07 -23.18 -4.07
N TRP A 318 -10.12 -23.18 -3.12
CA TRP A 318 -8.84 -23.90 -3.22
C TRP A 318 -8.87 -25.27 -2.54
N ASN A 319 -10.00 -25.67 -1.95
CA ASN A 319 -10.09 -26.91 -1.19
C ASN A 319 -11.52 -27.47 -1.20
N ASN A 320 -11.74 -28.57 -1.93
CA ASN A 320 -13.06 -29.20 -2.03
C ASN A 320 -13.50 -29.92 -0.73
N GLN A 321 -12.58 -30.10 0.22
CA GLN A 321 -12.84 -30.77 1.49
C GLN A 321 -13.21 -29.79 2.61
N THR A 322 -13.15 -28.48 2.37
CA THR A 322 -13.45 -27.46 3.39
C THR A 322 -14.54 -26.52 2.96
N LYS A 323 -15.20 -25.89 3.92
CA LYS A 323 -16.07 -24.74 3.67
C LYS A 323 -15.33 -23.47 4.10
N LEU A 324 -15.61 -22.38 3.42
CA LEU A 324 -15.13 -21.05 3.77
C LEU A 324 -16.29 -20.31 4.44
N VAL A 325 -16.02 -19.75 5.61
CA VAL A 325 -16.95 -18.92 6.37
C VAL A 325 -16.44 -17.49 6.33
N LYS A 326 -17.27 -16.55 5.87
CA LYS A 326 -17.01 -15.11 5.98
C LYS A 326 -17.84 -14.53 7.10
N ILE A 327 -17.18 -13.83 8.02
CA ILE A 327 -17.81 -13.04 9.08
C ILE A 327 -17.55 -11.57 8.75
N GLY A 328 -18.61 -10.81 8.51
CA GLY A 328 -18.57 -9.38 8.24
C GLY A 328 -19.17 -8.59 9.39
N LEU A 329 -18.55 -7.48 9.75
CA LEU A 329 -19.04 -6.53 10.75
C LEU A 329 -19.26 -5.18 10.07
N GLN A 330 -20.40 -4.55 10.31
CA GLN A 330 -20.72 -3.20 9.85
C GLN A 330 -20.99 -2.30 11.06
N GLY A 331 -20.08 -1.35 11.32
CA GLY A 331 -20.33 -0.26 12.25
C GLY A 331 -21.31 0.76 11.68
N LYS A 332 -22.11 1.40 12.54
CA LYS A 332 -23.06 2.42 12.12
C LYS A 332 -22.35 3.60 11.46
N THR A 333 -22.82 3.99 10.28
CA THR A 333 -22.35 5.20 9.58
C THR A 333 -23.11 6.42 10.08
N TYR A 334 -22.38 7.47 10.46
CA TYR A 334 -22.92 8.79 10.79
C TYR A 334 -22.62 9.78 9.67
N GLU A 335 -23.52 10.75 9.46
CA GLU A 335 -23.25 11.81 8.50
C GLU A 335 -22.17 12.77 9.01
N ASN A 336 -21.33 13.30 8.11
CA ASN A 336 -20.23 14.19 8.49
C ASN A 336 -20.70 15.43 9.28
N LYS A 337 -21.96 15.87 9.10
CA LYS A 337 -22.53 17.00 9.87
C LYS A 337 -22.77 16.65 11.35
N GLU A 338 -23.12 15.40 11.63
CA GLU A 338 -23.44 14.86 12.94
C GLU A 338 -22.18 14.59 13.78
N LEU A 339 -21.03 14.38 13.12
CA LEU A 339 -19.78 14.09 13.81
C LEU A 339 -19.34 15.24 14.73
N PRO A 340 -18.79 14.96 15.92
CA PRO A 340 -18.21 15.96 16.81
C PRO A 340 -17.11 16.80 16.15
N ALA A 341 -16.84 17.99 16.68
CA ALA A 341 -15.75 18.83 16.20
C ALA A 341 -14.38 18.15 16.41
N ALA A 342 -13.51 18.19 15.41
CA ALA A 342 -12.18 17.61 15.47
C ALA A 342 -11.13 18.64 15.90
N ASN A 343 -10.22 18.24 16.76
CA ASN A 343 -9.00 18.93 17.14
C ASN A 343 -7.82 18.07 16.69
N LEU A 344 -7.28 18.39 15.51
CA LEU A 344 -6.25 17.59 14.85
C LEU A 344 -4.88 18.27 14.98
N THR A 345 -3.89 17.55 15.50
CA THR A 345 -2.50 18.00 15.52
C THR A 345 -1.69 17.19 14.52
N PHE A 346 -1.27 17.84 13.43
CA PHE A 346 -0.41 17.22 12.42
C PHE A 346 1.03 17.24 12.92
N LEU A 347 1.58 16.06 13.21
CA LEU A 347 2.98 15.86 13.54
C LEU A 347 3.71 15.37 12.31
N ILE A 348 4.45 16.26 11.65
CA ILE A 348 5.03 15.99 10.33
C ILE A 348 6.54 15.86 10.42
N ASP A 349 7.05 14.73 9.94
CA ASP A 349 8.48 14.53 9.69
C ASP A 349 8.94 15.41 8.53
N VAL A 350 9.94 16.25 8.79
CA VAL A 350 10.59 17.09 7.77
C VAL A 350 12.09 16.82 7.74
N SER A 351 12.53 15.63 8.17
CA SER A 351 13.93 15.21 8.08
C SER A 351 14.42 15.12 6.62
N GLY A 352 15.74 14.98 6.44
CA GLY A 352 16.34 14.89 5.11
C GLY A 352 15.86 13.70 4.28
N SER A 353 15.47 12.58 4.91
CA SER A 353 14.97 11.40 4.20
C SER A 353 13.62 11.66 3.53
N MET A 354 12.78 12.53 4.11
CA MET A 354 11.47 12.94 3.58
C MET A 354 11.53 13.83 2.31
N SER A 355 12.72 14.11 1.76
CA SER A 355 12.89 15.06 0.67
C SER A 355 12.09 14.72 -0.61
N HIS A 356 11.89 13.43 -0.90
CA HIS A 356 11.10 12.98 -2.05
C HIS A 356 9.60 12.85 -1.72
N GLU A 357 9.29 12.54 -0.47
CA GLU A 357 7.99 12.17 0.07
C GLU A 357 7.16 13.39 0.51
N LEU A 358 7.84 14.45 0.95
CA LEU A 358 7.19 15.65 1.49
C LEU A 358 6.23 16.30 0.48
N LYS A 359 6.49 16.17 -0.82
CA LYS A 359 5.58 16.64 -1.87
C LYS A 359 4.26 15.85 -1.89
N LEU A 360 4.34 14.53 -1.76
CA LEU A 360 3.18 13.65 -1.68
C LEU A 360 2.42 13.93 -0.38
N LEU A 361 3.12 13.96 0.76
CA LEU A 361 2.56 14.28 2.07
C LEU A 361 1.80 15.60 2.06
N LYS A 362 2.43 16.69 1.61
CA LYS A 362 1.76 18.00 1.49
C LYS A 362 0.49 17.91 0.66
N SER A 363 0.53 17.18 -0.44
CA SER A 363 -0.61 17.06 -1.35
C SER A 363 -1.73 16.20 -0.76
N ALA A 364 -1.38 15.16 -0.02
CA ALA A 364 -2.32 14.31 0.70
C ALA A 364 -3.01 15.09 1.84
N PHE A 365 -2.25 15.84 2.64
CA PHE A 365 -2.80 16.69 3.71
C PHE A 365 -3.66 17.85 3.19
N LYS A 366 -3.47 18.31 1.94
CA LYS A 366 -4.39 19.27 1.31
C LYS A 366 -5.80 18.69 1.18
N LEU A 367 -5.92 17.42 0.77
CA LEU A 367 -7.21 16.74 0.70
C LEU A 367 -7.90 16.74 2.06
N LEU A 368 -7.16 16.47 3.12
CA LEU A 368 -7.68 16.51 4.48
C LEU A 368 -8.14 17.92 4.87
N VAL A 369 -7.32 18.95 4.62
CA VAL A 369 -7.65 20.35 4.94
C VAL A 369 -8.92 20.80 4.21
N ASP A 370 -9.13 20.32 2.98
CA ASP A 370 -10.32 20.63 2.20
C ASP A 370 -11.60 20.03 2.80
N GLN A 371 -11.51 18.93 3.56
CA GLN A 371 -12.63 18.30 4.28
C GLN A 371 -12.95 18.95 5.64
N LEU A 372 -12.07 19.80 6.17
CA LEU A 372 -12.30 20.44 7.47
C LEU A 372 -13.54 21.34 7.45
N ARG A 373 -14.28 21.28 8.56
CA ARG A 373 -15.45 22.13 8.84
C ARG A 373 -15.02 23.33 9.66
N ASP A 374 -15.86 24.35 9.70
CA ASP A 374 -15.60 25.58 10.47
C ASP A 374 -15.37 25.32 11.97
N LYS A 375 -16.03 24.29 12.51
CA LYS A 375 -15.92 23.87 13.91
C LYS A 375 -14.65 23.07 14.22
N ASP A 376 -13.96 22.57 13.20
CA ASP A 376 -12.73 21.78 13.38
C ASP A 376 -11.53 22.72 13.60
N LYS A 377 -10.47 22.20 14.23
CA LYS A 377 -9.20 22.89 14.46
C LYS A 377 -8.03 22.04 13.98
N VAL A 378 -7.01 22.72 13.45
CA VAL A 378 -5.74 22.12 13.06
C VAL A 378 -4.57 22.88 13.68
N SER A 379 -3.64 22.12 14.21
CA SER A 379 -2.29 22.55 14.60
C SER A 379 -1.25 21.80 13.76
N ILE A 380 -0.09 22.41 13.50
CA ILE A 380 1.01 21.76 12.78
C ILE A 380 2.28 21.85 13.61
N VAL A 381 2.81 20.68 13.96
CA VAL A 381 4.10 20.48 14.59
C VAL A 381 5.00 19.75 13.61
N VAL A 382 6.26 20.16 13.51
CA VAL A 382 7.26 19.47 12.71
C VAL A 382 8.39 18.98 13.59
N TYR A 383 9.05 17.92 13.15
CA TYR A 383 10.32 17.50 13.72
C TYR A 383 11.34 17.18 12.63
N ALA A 384 12.56 17.62 12.90
CA ALA A 384 13.78 17.20 12.22
C ALA A 384 14.91 17.29 13.25
N GLY A 385 15.95 18.12 13.06
CA GLY A 385 17.00 18.31 14.07
C GLY A 385 16.47 18.85 15.42
N ALA A 386 15.30 19.50 15.40
CA ALA A 386 14.55 19.93 16.57
C ALA A 386 13.03 19.84 16.28
N ALA A 387 12.21 19.88 17.33
CA ALA A 387 10.76 19.99 17.21
C ALA A 387 10.31 21.47 17.22
N GLY A 388 9.28 21.81 16.47
CA GLY A 388 8.76 23.17 16.41
C GLY A 388 7.31 23.27 15.96
N VAL A 389 6.60 24.28 16.46
CA VAL A 389 5.25 24.62 16.02
C VAL A 389 5.31 25.48 14.76
N VAL A 390 4.67 25.02 13.69
CA VAL A 390 4.56 25.74 12.41
C VAL A 390 3.22 26.47 12.31
N LEU A 391 2.18 25.91 12.92
CA LEU A 391 0.84 26.48 12.95
C LEU A 391 0.20 26.26 14.32
N GLU A 392 -0.07 27.36 15.00
CA GLU A 392 -0.92 27.39 16.20
C GLU A 392 -2.37 26.98 15.85
N PRO A 393 -3.14 26.47 16.83
CA PRO A 393 -4.52 26.02 16.65
C PRO A 393 -5.34 26.98 15.79
N THR A 394 -5.72 26.52 14.61
CA THR A 394 -6.39 27.33 13.59
C THR A 394 -7.67 26.64 13.16
N SER A 395 -8.77 27.39 13.10
CA SER A 395 -10.08 26.87 12.67
C SER A 395 -10.02 26.35 11.23
N GLY A 396 -10.75 25.28 10.95
CA GLY A 396 -10.98 24.73 9.61
C GLY A 396 -11.65 25.71 8.64
N LYS A 397 -12.23 26.81 9.14
CA LYS A 397 -12.69 27.94 8.33
C LYS A 397 -11.53 28.66 7.62
N ASP A 398 -10.36 28.73 8.26
CA ASP A 398 -9.19 29.45 7.77
C ASP A 398 -8.28 28.58 6.89
N LYS A 399 -8.87 27.79 5.97
CA LYS A 399 -8.15 26.83 5.11
C LYS A 399 -6.93 27.44 4.43
N LYS A 400 -7.03 28.68 3.92
CA LYS A 400 -5.91 29.39 3.28
C LYS A 400 -4.68 29.54 4.20
N LYS A 401 -4.90 29.79 5.50
CA LYS A 401 -3.82 29.91 6.49
C LYS A 401 -3.16 28.55 6.74
N ILE A 402 -3.97 27.51 6.89
CA ILE A 402 -3.49 26.12 7.09
C ILE A 402 -2.67 25.66 5.88
N LEU A 403 -3.21 25.84 4.67
CA LEU A 403 -2.54 25.49 3.41
C LEU A 403 -1.23 26.26 3.21
N LYS A 404 -1.18 27.54 3.60
CA LYS A 404 0.05 28.34 3.55
C LYS A 404 1.12 27.80 4.49
N ALA A 405 0.74 27.34 5.69
CA ALA A 405 1.66 26.70 6.62
C ALA A 405 2.22 25.37 6.06
N LEU A 406 1.35 24.50 5.54
CA LEU A 406 1.77 23.24 4.89
C LEU A 406 2.71 23.46 3.70
N ASN A 407 2.43 24.45 2.85
CA ASN A 407 3.26 24.72 1.67
C ASN A 407 4.68 25.19 2.04
N LYS A 408 4.86 25.84 3.19
CA LYS A 408 6.15 26.34 3.69
C LYS A 408 7.09 25.26 4.21
N LEU A 409 6.60 24.05 4.48
CA LEU A 409 7.45 22.98 5.02
C LEU A 409 8.61 22.66 4.07
N GLN A 410 9.80 22.39 4.61
CA GLN A 410 10.97 22.01 3.83
C GLN A 410 11.70 20.89 4.55
N SER A 411 12.21 19.92 3.79
CA SER A 411 12.98 18.80 4.34
C SER A 411 14.40 19.24 4.67
N GLY A 412 14.92 18.86 5.83
CA GLY A 412 16.32 19.05 6.19
C GLY A 412 16.63 18.69 7.65
N GLY A 413 17.88 18.29 7.91
CA GLY A 413 18.34 17.90 9.25
C GLY A 413 18.11 16.42 9.60
N SER A 414 18.52 16.04 10.81
CA SER A 414 18.35 14.70 11.41
C SER A 414 16.93 14.51 11.97
N THR A 415 16.63 13.42 12.72
CA THR A 415 15.24 13.06 13.09
C THR A 415 14.96 12.98 14.60
N ALA A 416 14.59 14.10 15.22
CA ALA A 416 14.30 14.24 16.67
C ALA A 416 12.85 13.84 17.06
N GLY A 417 12.43 12.62 16.71
CA GLY A 417 11.04 12.20 16.78
C GLY A 417 10.36 12.30 18.15
N GLY A 418 11.07 11.96 19.24
CA GLY A 418 10.49 11.99 20.61
C GLY A 418 10.13 13.38 21.13
N ALA A 419 10.92 14.41 20.77
CA ALA A 419 10.58 15.79 21.10
C ALA A 419 9.35 16.27 20.31
N GLY A 420 9.20 15.80 19.06
CA GLY A 420 8.04 16.09 18.22
C GLY A 420 6.74 15.53 18.81
N ILE A 421 6.75 14.28 19.25
CA ILE A 421 5.59 13.62 19.89
C ILE A 421 5.15 14.36 21.15
N ASN A 422 6.08 14.68 22.05
CA ASN A 422 5.77 15.45 23.26
C ASN A 422 5.14 16.81 22.96
N LEU A 423 5.71 17.54 21.99
CA LEU A 423 5.20 18.85 21.60
C LEU A 423 3.80 18.76 20.96
N ALA A 424 3.57 17.75 20.12
CA ALA A 424 2.27 17.51 19.51
C ALA A 424 1.20 17.19 20.55
N TYR A 425 1.48 16.29 21.49
CA TYR A 425 0.54 15.97 22.57
C TYR A 425 0.28 17.16 23.48
N LYS A 426 1.32 17.91 23.87
CA LYS A 426 1.16 19.14 24.63
C LYS A 426 0.18 20.11 23.95
N LEU A 427 0.38 20.36 22.65
CA LEU A 427 -0.47 21.29 21.89
C LEU A 427 -1.91 20.77 21.72
N ALA A 428 -2.07 19.45 21.55
CA ALA A 428 -3.38 18.81 21.49
C ALA A 428 -4.13 18.90 22.83
N GLU A 429 -3.44 18.66 23.95
CA GLU A 429 -3.98 18.76 25.32
C GLU A 429 -4.35 20.21 25.68
N GLU A 430 -3.50 21.19 25.35
CA GLU A 430 -3.78 22.62 25.59
C GLU A 430 -5.02 23.12 24.82
N ASN A 431 -5.39 22.43 23.74
CA ASN A 431 -6.53 22.76 22.88
C ASN A 431 -7.62 21.70 22.92
N PHE A 432 -7.61 20.86 23.94
CA PHE A 432 -8.49 19.71 24.07
C PHE A 432 -9.97 20.10 24.00
N ASN A 433 -10.72 19.36 23.18
CA ASN A 433 -12.15 19.49 23.08
C ASN A 433 -12.84 18.31 23.78
N LYS A 434 -13.41 18.55 24.96
CA LYS A 434 -14.05 17.51 25.78
C LYS A 434 -15.15 16.73 25.06
N ASN A 435 -15.91 17.39 24.20
CA ASN A 435 -17.01 16.78 23.45
C ASN A 435 -16.64 16.60 21.97
N GLY A 436 -15.34 16.57 21.67
CA GLY A 436 -14.80 16.52 20.32
C GLY A 436 -13.85 15.35 20.14
N ASN A 437 -13.40 15.18 18.90
CA ASN A 437 -12.37 14.21 18.56
C ASN A 437 -11.00 14.87 18.69
N ASN A 438 -10.13 14.38 19.57
CA ASN A 438 -8.79 14.91 19.77
C ASN A 438 -7.75 13.91 19.27
N ARG A 439 -6.96 14.29 18.27
CA ARG A 439 -6.07 13.33 17.61
C ARG A 439 -4.76 13.97 17.13
N VAL A 440 -3.66 13.29 17.42
CA VAL A 440 -2.37 13.52 16.77
C VAL A 440 -2.29 12.63 15.53
N ILE A 441 -1.88 13.20 14.40
CA ILE A 441 -1.65 12.47 13.15
C ILE A 441 -0.17 12.60 12.82
N LEU A 442 0.57 11.53 13.05
CA LEU A 442 1.98 11.42 12.75
C LEU A 442 2.17 11.03 11.28
N ALA A 443 2.99 11.76 10.54
CA ALA A 443 3.31 11.47 9.15
C ALA A 443 4.84 11.43 8.94
N THR A 444 5.36 10.26 8.56
CA THR A 444 6.81 9.96 8.57
C THR A 444 7.17 8.82 7.62
N ASP A 445 8.45 8.62 7.36
CA ASP A 445 9.00 7.45 6.66
C ASP A 445 9.49 6.33 7.60
N GLY A 446 9.36 6.51 8.92
CA GLY A 446 9.67 5.49 9.93
C GLY A 446 10.98 5.68 10.69
N ASP A 447 11.78 6.70 10.36
CA ASP A 447 13.10 6.91 10.96
C ASP A 447 13.07 7.69 12.29
N PHE A 448 12.61 7.09 13.39
CA PHE A 448 12.63 7.74 14.71
C PHE A 448 13.98 7.60 15.46
N ASN A 449 15.12 7.61 14.78
CA ASN A 449 16.39 7.15 15.37
C ASN A 449 17.22 8.23 16.11
N VAL A 450 16.77 9.48 16.24
CA VAL A 450 17.54 10.52 16.94
C VAL A 450 16.76 11.04 18.15
N GLY A 451 17.25 10.75 19.36
CA GLY A 451 16.63 11.15 20.63
C GLY A 451 17.04 10.24 21.79
N ALA A 452 16.79 10.67 23.02
CA ALA A 452 17.19 9.94 24.24
C ALA A 452 16.26 8.74 24.59
N SER A 453 15.31 8.38 23.73
CA SER A 453 14.22 7.45 24.04
C SER A 453 14.33 6.17 23.22
N SER A 454 14.29 5.01 23.89
CA SER A 454 14.16 3.70 23.24
C SER A 454 12.76 3.53 22.63
N ASN A 455 12.58 2.51 21.77
CA ASN A 455 11.25 2.16 21.23
C ASN A 455 10.22 1.96 22.36
N GLN A 456 10.59 1.22 23.41
CA GLN A 456 9.73 0.99 24.58
C GLN A 456 9.33 2.30 25.27
N ALA A 457 10.27 3.23 25.46
CA ALA A 457 9.96 4.52 26.08
C ALA A 457 8.97 5.35 25.24
N MET A 458 8.98 5.18 23.92
CA MET A 458 8.00 5.82 23.04
C MET A 458 6.62 5.19 23.17
N GLU A 459 6.56 3.86 23.19
CA GLU A 459 5.31 3.12 23.41
C GLU A 459 4.69 3.49 24.76
N ASP A 460 5.49 3.50 25.82
CA ASP A 460 5.05 3.87 27.17
C ASP A 460 4.53 5.32 27.22
N LEU A 461 5.21 6.24 26.54
CA LEU A 461 4.76 7.62 26.41
C LEU A 461 3.39 7.69 25.70
N ILE A 462 3.21 6.99 24.59
CA ILE A 462 1.95 7.00 23.84
C ILE A 462 0.83 6.38 24.67
N VAL A 463 1.09 5.28 25.38
CA VAL A 463 0.13 4.63 26.29
C VAL A 463 -0.27 5.55 27.44
N GLU A 464 0.66 6.35 27.97
CA GLU A 464 0.37 7.38 28.96
C GLU A 464 -0.50 8.50 28.35
N LYS A 465 -0.07 9.03 27.20
CA LYS A 465 -0.73 10.14 26.53
C LYS A 465 -2.13 9.84 26.04
N ARG A 466 -2.42 8.64 25.55
CA ARG A 466 -3.80 8.27 25.15
C ARG A 466 -4.80 8.34 26.30
N LYS A 467 -4.37 8.23 27.57
CA LYS A 467 -5.26 8.38 28.75
C LYS A 467 -5.83 9.79 28.89
N SER A 468 -5.23 10.79 28.25
CA SER A 468 -5.77 12.15 28.16
C SER A 468 -7.00 12.25 27.26
N GLY A 469 -7.33 11.20 26.49
CA GLY A 469 -8.35 11.24 25.44
C GLY A 469 -7.86 11.82 24.12
N VAL A 470 -6.54 12.00 23.96
CA VAL A 470 -5.89 12.34 22.69
C VAL A 470 -5.32 11.09 22.06
N PHE A 471 -5.84 10.67 20.91
CA PHE A 471 -5.39 9.46 20.21
C PHE A 471 -4.29 9.75 19.19
N LEU A 472 -3.54 8.73 18.78
CA LEU A 472 -2.47 8.84 17.77
C LEU A 472 -2.75 7.93 16.57
N SER A 473 -2.86 8.55 15.39
CA SER A 473 -2.83 7.84 14.11
C SER A 473 -1.50 8.05 13.40
N VAL A 474 -1.05 7.05 12.67
CA VAL A 474 0.27 7.05 12.03
C VAL A 474 0.12 6.82 10.52
N LEU A 475 0.72 7.71 9.74
CA LEU A 475 0.72 7.68 8.28
C LEU A 475 2.16 7.49 7.79
N GLY A 476 2.42 6.32 7.21
CA GLY A 476 3.68 5.99 6.56
C GLY A 476 3.80 6.58 5.16
N PHE A 477 4.97 7.11 4.83
CA PHE A 477 5.32 7.60 3.49
C PHE A 477 6.70 7.04 3.07
N GLY A 478 6.97 7.01 1.76
CA GLY A 478 8.32 6.75 1.25
C GLY A 478 8.71 5.28 1.08
N TYR A 479 9.89 5.06 0.51
CA TYR A 479 10.37 3.76 0.03
C TYR A 479 11.78 3.43 0.56
N GLY A 480 12.03 2.18 0.96
CA GLY A 480 13.39 1.68 1.26
C GLY A 480 13.90 1.85 2.70
N ASN A 481 13.27 2.69 3.52
CA ASN A 481 13.52 2.80 4.98
C ASN A 481 12.23 2.68 5.82
N TYR A 482 11.15 2.22 5.18
CA TYR A 482 9.84 2.11 5.80
C TYR A 482 9.83 1.09 6.96
N LYS A 483 9.52 1.58 8.17
CA LYS A 483 9.49 0.79 9.42
C LYS A 483 8.05 0.41 9.79
N ASP A 484 7.44 -0.46 8.98
CA ASP A 484 6.04 -0.88 9.12
C ASP A 484 5.71 -1.32 10.56
N ASP A 485 6.52 -2.26 11.08
CA ASP A 485 6.40 -2.81 12.42
C ASP A 485 6.36 -1.73 13.51
N LYS A 486 7.24 -0.73 13.41
CA LYS A 486 7.30 0.37 14.36
C LYS A 486 6.10 1.31 14.24
N LEU A 487 5.74 1.70 13.02
CA LEU A 487 4.66 2.65 12.78
C LEU A 487 3.30 2.09 13.19
N GLU A 488 3.05 0.82 12.89
CA GLU A 488 1.90 0.07 13.37
C GLU A 488 1.88 0.02 14.90
N THR A 489 2.98 -0.38 15.53
CA THR A 489 3.06 -0.46 17.00
C THR A 489 2.70 0.88 17.66
N LEU A 490 3.20 2.01 17.13
CA LEU A 490 2.87 3.32 17.68
C LEU A 490 1.38 3.69 17.52
N ALA A 491 0.76 3.29 16.42
CA ALA A 491 -0.66 3.51 16.17
C ALA A 491 -1.53 2.66 17.10
N ASP A 492 -1.23 1.36 17.22
CA ASP A 492 -1.89 0.40 18.11
C ASP A 492 -1.81 0.90 19.57
N LYS A 493 -0.63 1.30 20.03
CA LYS A 493 -0.44 1.86 21.39
C LYS A 493 -1.16 3.19 21.60
N GLY A 494 -1.48 3.89 20.52
CA GLY A 494 -2.09 5.21 20.50
C GLY A 494 -3.60 5.21 20.29
N ASN A 495 -4.24 4.04 20.19
CA ASN A 495 -5.66 3.90 19.83
C ASN A 495 -6.00 4.63 18.52
N GLY A 496 -5.19 4.40 17.49
CA GLY A 496 -5.46 4.95 16.19
C GLY A 496 -4.96 4.09 15.06
N ASN A 497 -5.41 4.48 13.87
CA ASN A 497 -5.18 3.70 12.68
C ASN A 497 -3.76 3.93 12.12
N HIS A 498 -3.21 2.88 11.51
CA HIS A 498 -2.01 2.93 10.70
C HIS A 498 -2.36 2.83 9.20
N ALA A 499 -1.78 3.73 8.39
CA ALA A 499 -1.96 3.67 6.93
C ALA A 499 -0.68 4.03 6.20
N TYR A 500 -0.50 3.46 5.01
CA TYR A 500 0.66 3.70 4.16
C TYR A 500 0.25 4.40 2.86
N ILE A 501 0.83 5.58 2.59
CA ILE A 501 0.49 6.40 1.43
C ILE A 501 1.63 6.36 0.40
N ASP A 502 1.46 5.51 -0.62
CA ASP A 502 2.37 5.39 -1.76
C ASP A 502 2.01 6.32 -2.93
N THR A 503 0.72 6.67 -3.06
CA THR A 503 0.18 7.41 -4.21
C THR A 503 -0.87 8.45 -3.81
N MET A 504 -1.21 9.34 -4.75
CA MET A 504 -2.31 10.30 -4.54
C MET A 504 -3.69 9.61 -4.56
N GLN A 505 -3.82 8.49 -5.27
CA GLN A 505 -5.01 7.64 -5.25
C GLN A 505 -5.24 7.09 -3.83
N GLU A 506 -4.18 6.60 -3.20
CA GLU A 506 -4.22 6.12 -1.81
C GLU A 506 -4.56 7.23 -0.82
N ALA A 507 -3.93 8.40 -0.99
CA ALA A 507 -4.26 9.57 -0.18
C ALA A 507 -5.74 9.97 -0.29
N LYS A 508 -6.35 9.86 -1.48
CA LYS A 508 -7.78 10.12 -1.69
C LYS A 508 -8.67 9.06 -1.04
N LEU A 509 -8.27 7.79 -1.04
CA LEU A 509 -8.99 6.73 -0.34
C LEU A 509 -9.04 7.06 1.15
N ILE A 510 -7.86 7.22 1.75
CA ILE A 510 -7.69 7.48 3.18
C ILE A 510 -8.40 8.77 3.57
N PHE A 511 -8.05 9.92 2.98
CA PHE A 511 -8.59 11.22 3.40
C PHE A 511 -9.99 11.56 2.87
N GLY A 512 -10.41 10.97 1.75
CA GLY A 512 -11.68 11.29 1.10
C GLY A 512 -12.84 10.43 1.58
N LYS A 513 -12.64 9.10 1.67
CA LYS A 513 -13.72 8.17 2.03
C LYS A 513 -13.66 7.71 3.48
N GLU A 514 -12.45 7.52 4.02
CA GLU A 514 -12.30 6.86 5.30
C GLU A 514 -12.19 7.83 6.47
N PHE A 515 -11.43 8.91 6.29
CA PHE A 515 -11.03 9.81 7.38
C PHE A 515 -12.18 10.54 8.07
N GLY A 516 -13.30 10.79 7.40
CA GLY A 516 -14.49 11.34 8.07
C GLY A 516 -15.11 10.36 9.05
N GLY A 517 -15.28 9.09 8.64
CA GLY A 517 -15.97 8.07 9.42
C GLY A 517 -15.08 7.34 10.43
N THR A 518 -13.87 6.93 10.03
CA THR A 518 -12.98 6.13 10.87
C THR A 518 -12.41 6.89 12.06
N LEU A 519 -12.41 8.23 12.00
CA LEU A 519 -11.90 9.06 13.06
C LEU A 519 -12.87 9.23 14.24
N PHE A 520 -14.16 8.99 14.04
CA PHE A 520 -15.13 9.06 15.12
C PHE A 520 -15.35 7.67 15.70
N THR A 521 -14.69 7.40 16.83
CA THR A 521 -14.81 6.14 17.57
C THR A 521 -16.25 5.96 18.04
N ILE A 522 -16.90 4.89 17.59
CA ILE A 522 -18.27 4.51 18.02
C ILE A 522 -18.25 3.38 19.04
N ALA A 523 -17.14 2.64 19.15
CA ALA A 523 -16.84 1.76 20.26
C ALA A 523 -15.34 1.60 20.49
N LYS A 524 -15.00 1.30 21.74
CA LYS A 524 -13.66 0.92 22.18
C LYS A 524 -13.66 -0.53 22.68
N ASP A 525 -12.46 -1.10 22.80
CA ASP A 525 -12.23 -2.44 23.31
C ASP A 525 -13.06 -3.52 22.60
N VAL A 526 -12.88 -3.60 21.28
CA VAL A 526 -13.74 -4.42 20.43
C VAL A 526 -13.16 -5.81 20.17
N LYS A 527 -13.90 -6.85 20.56
CA LYS A 527 -13.45 -8.25 20.56
C LYS A 527 -14.45 -9.14 19.82
N ILE A 528 -13.94 -10.10 19.05
CA ILE A 528 -14.75 -11.21 18.50
C ILE A 528 -14.28 -12.52 19.14
N GLN A 529 -15.24 -13.33 19.57
CA GLN A 529 -15.04 -14.74 19.89
C GLN A 529 -15.99 -15.59 19.05
N VAL A 530 -15.41 -16.49 18.25
CA VAL A 530 -16.17 -17.46 17.45
C VAL A 530 -16.13 -18.81 18.16
N GLU A 531 -17.32 -19.37 18.41
CA GLU A 531 -17.52 -20.69 18.99
C GLU A 531 -18.04 -21.66 17.92
N PHE A 532 -17.26 -22.70 17.62
CA PHE A 532 -17.60 -23.68 16.58
C PHE A 532 -18.35 -24.87 17.16
N ASN A 533 -19.39 -25.33 16.45
CA ASN A 533 -20.15 -26.51 16.86
C ASN A 533 -19.35 -27.80 16.55
N PRO A 534 -18.90 -28.56 17.57
CA PRO A 534 -18.06 -29.74 17.37
C PRO A 534 -18.77 -30.91 16.66
N THR A 535 -20.11 -30.86 16.56
CA THR A 535 -20.89 -31.86 15.81
C THR A 535 -20.91 -31.59 14.30
N LYS A 536 -20.52 -30.38 13.88
CA LYS A 536 -20.53 -29.94 12.48
C LYS A 536 -19.13 -29.63 11.96
N VAL A 537 -18.28 -29.07 12.81
CA VAL A 537 -16.93 -28.64 12.48
C VAL A 537 -15.92 -29.53 13.18
N GLN A 538 -15.17 -30.30 12.41
CA GLN A 538 -14.06 -31.13 12.92
C GLN A 538 -12.86 -30.26 13.30
N ALA A 539 -12.52 -29.31 12.43
CA ALA A 539 -11.43 -28.37 12.66
C ALA A 539 -11.69 -27.05 11.92
N TYR A 540 -11.06 -25.98 12.38
CA TYR A 540 -11.15 -24.67 11.74
C TYR A 540 -9.81 -23.94 11.76
N ARG A 541 -9.65 -22.93 10.90
CA ARG A 541 -8.48 -22.07 10.83
C ARG A 541 -8.92 -20.65 10.47
N LEU A 542 -8.53 -19.66 11.27
CA LEU A 542 -8.65 -18.25 10.92
C LEU A 542 -7.60 -17.92 9.86
N ILE A 543 -7.99 -17.23 8.78
CA ILE A 543 -7.07 -16.81 7.71
C ILE A 543 -6.67 -15.36 7.98
N GLY A 544 -5.37 -15.11 8.19
CA GLY A 544 -4.87 -13.82 8.66
C GLY A 544 -5.05 -13.63 10.17
N TYR A 545 -5.02 -12.38 10.62
CA TYR A 545 -5.20 -11.94 12.01
C TYR A 545 -4.17 -12.52 12.99
N GLU A 546 -3.00 -12.96 12.52
CA GLU A 546 -1.99 -13.60 13.36
C GLU A 546 -1.47 -12.67 14.49
N ASN A 547 -1.37 -11.37 14.21
CA ASN A 547 -0.97 -10.32 15.16
C ASN A 547 -2.13 -9.77 16.01
N ARG A 548 -3.37 -10.25 15.81
CA ARG A 548 -4.58 -9.79 16.51
C ARG A 548 -5.25 -10.88 17.36
N LEU A 549 -4.64 -12.05 17.49
CA LEU A 549 -5.14 -13.13 18.34
C LEU A 549 -5.15 -12.72 19.82
N LEU A 550 -6.21 -13.10 20.53
CA LEU A 550 -6.36 -12.89 21.96
C LEU A 550 -6.51 -14.23 22.68
N ALA A 551 -6.22 -14.27 23.99
CA ALA A 551 -6.58 -15.42 24.80
C ALA A 551 -8.12 -15.51 24.93
N ASN A 552 -8.67 -16.69 25.15
CA ASN A 552 -10.13 -16.85 25.18
C ASN A 552 -10.75 -16.18 26.42
N GLU A 553 -10.00 -16.17 27.52
CA GLU A 553 -10.32 -15.45 28.76
C GLU A 553 -10.31 -13.93 28.59
N ASP A 554 -9.49 -13.39 27.68
CA ASP A 554 -9.42 -11.95 27.40
C ASP A 554 -10.74 -11.44 26.77
N PHE A 555 -11.56 -12.34 26.21
CA PHE A 555 -12.86 -11.98 25.65
C PHE A 555 -13.74 -11.25 26.68
N ILE A 556 -13.81 -11.75 27.91
CA ILE A 556 -14.66 -11.16 28.97
C ILE A 556 -13.91 -10.19 29.89
N ASP A 557 -12.59 -10.03 29.70
CA ASP A 557 -11.77 -9.15 30.53
C ASP A 557 -11.79 -7.71 29.99
N ASP A 558 -12.54 -6.84 30.65
CA ASP A 558 -12.62 -5.41 30.33
C ASP A 558 -11.31 -4.65 30.63
N THR A 559 -10.30 -5.27 31.24
CA THR A 559 -8.98 -4.64 31.42
C THR A 559 -8.05 -4.82 30.21
N LYS A 560 -8.39 -5.76 29.32
CA LYS A 560 -7.65 -6.00 28.07
C LYS A 560 -8.21 -5.11 27.00
N ASP A 561 -7.39 -4.21 26.49
CA ASP A 561 -7.75 -3.35 25.37
C ASP A 561 -7.56 -4.13 24.05
N ALA A 562 -8.60 -4.19 23.22
CA ALA A 562 -8.62 -4.89 21.94
C ALA A 562 -8.91 -3.97 20.74
N GLY A 563 -8.65 -2.67 20.87
CA GLY A 563 -8.73 -1.72 19.76
C GLY A 563 -10.09 -1.06 19.60
N GLU A 564 -10.20 -0.19 18.61
CA GLU A 564 -11.35 0.72 18.43
C GLU A 564 -12.05 0.51 17.09
N LEU A 565 -13.34 0.87 17.03
CA LEU A 565 -14.08 0.90 15.77
C LEU A 565 -14.71 2.26 15.53
N GLY A 566 -14.36 2.86 14.39
CA GLY A 566 -14.88 4.14 13.94
C GLY A 566 -16.21 4.03 13.18
N SER A 567 -16.92 5.15 13.04
CA SER A 567 -18.16 5.24 12.28
C SER A 567 -18.02 4.69 10.85
N GLY A 568 -18.96 3.82 10.47
CA GLY A 568 -19.03 3.21 9.14
C GLY A 568 -17.93 2.18 8.84
N HIS A 569 -17.02 1.92 9.78
CA HIS A 569 -15.96 0.94 9.59
C HIS A 569 -16.53 -0.46 9.37
N LYS A 570 -15.90 -1.19 8.46
CA LYS A 570 -16.28 -2.55 8.07
C LYS A 570 -15.09 -3.46 8.34
N VAL A 571 -15.36 -4.61 8.94
CA VAL A 571 -14.33 -5.63 9.19
C VAL A 571 -14.80 -6.97 8.65
N THR A 572 -13.89 -7.70 8.03
CA THR A 572 -14.13 -8.99 7.38
C THR A 572 -13.09 -9.99 7.87
N ALA A 573 -13.56 -11.11 8.41
CA ALA A 573 -12.75 -12.25 8.79
C ALA A 573 -13.16 -13.49 7.99
N LEU A 574 -12.19 -14.33 7.65
CA LEU A 574 -12.41 -15.59 6.96
C LEU A 574 -11.94 -16.76 7.79
N TYR A 575 -12.78 -17.78 7.91
CA TYR A 575 -12.41 -19.08 8.46
C TYR A 575 -12.49 -20.16 7.37
N GLU A 576 -11.47 -21.01 7.32
CA GLU A 576 -11.56 -22.29 6.62
C GLU A 576 -11.96 -23.37 7.62
N VAL A 577 -13.06 -24.08 7.36
CA VAL A 577 -13.61 -25.10 8.25
C VAL A 577 -13.62 -26.47 7.57
N ILE A 578 -13.14 -27.49 8.28
CA ILE A 578 -13.23 -28.90 7.89
C ILE A 578 -14.50 -29.47 8.54
N PRO A 579 -15.52 -29.87 7.75
CA PRO A 579 -16.72 -30.51 8.29
C PRO A 579 -16.41 -31.85 8.96
N VAL A 580 -17.25 -32.25 9.92
CA VAL A 580 -17.18 -33.59 10.54
C VAL A 580 -17.32 -34.69 9.48
N GLY A 581 -16.46 -35.70 9.58
CA GLY A 581 -16.44 -36.86 8.67
C GLY A 581 -15.58 -36.67 7.42
N VAL A 582 -14.87 -35.53 7.30
CA VAL A 582 -13.98 -35.27 6.17
C VAL A 582 -12.53 -35.59 6.55
N GLU A 583 -11.92 -36.53 5.83
CA GLU A 583 -10.49 -36.82 5.97
C GLU A 583 -9.64 -35.66 5.45
N SER A 584 -8.66 -35.19 6.25
CA SER A 584 -7.82 -34.06 5.88
C SER A 584 -6.37 -34.28 6.31
N LYS A 585 -5.44 -34.00 5.39
CA LYS A 585 -3.98 -34.02 5.64
C LYS A 585 -3.53 -33.01 6.70
N TYR A 586 -4.37 -32.01 6.99
CA TYR A 586 -4.08 -30.97 7.97
C TYR A 586 -4.40 -31.39 9.41
N ILE A 587 -5.11 -32.50 9.59
CA ILE A 587 -5.45 -33.06 10.89
C ILE A 587 -4.54 -34.27 11.14
N LYS A 588 -3.74 -34.20 12.21
CA LYS A 588 -2.84 -35.30 12.60
C LYS A 588 -3.47 -36.12 13.73
N GLY A 589 -4.33 -37.07 13.34
CA GLY A 589 -4.99 -38.00 14.26
C GLY A 589 -6.04 -37.34 15.17
N GLU A 590 -6.95 -38.15 15.71
CA GLU A 590 -7.88 -37.69 16.73
C GLU A 590 -7.17 -37.59 18.08
N THR A 591 -7.15 -36.41 18.69
CA THR A 591 -6.73 -36.27 20.08
C THR A 591 -7.92 -36.64 20.96
N GLN A 592 -8.01 -37.90 21.37
CA GLN A 592 -9.01 -38.35 22.34
C GLN A 592 -8.61 -37.85 23.74
N LEU A 593 -9.39 -36.92 24.29
CA LEU A 593 -9.18 -36.42 25.64
C LEU A 593 -9.61 -37.48 26.67
N LYS A 594 -8.70 -37.86 27.57
CA LYS A 594 -8.96 -38.89 28.60
C LYS A 594 -10.15 -38.55 29.51
N TYR A 595 -10.33 -37.27 29.84
CA TYR A 595 -11.29 -36.81 30.84
C TYR A 595 -12.49 -36.06 30.25
N THR A 596 -12.54 -35.87 28.94
CA THR A 596 -13.58 -35.06 28.27
C THR A 596 -14.25 -35.89 27.18
N LYS A 597 -15.58 -35.83 27.11
CA LYS A 597 -16.36 -36.41 26.02
C LYS A 597 -17.20 -35.33 25.38
N THR A 598 -17.11 -35.20 24.06
CA THR A 598 -18.03 -34.35 23.28
C THR A 598 -19.39 -35.04 23.26
N VAL A 599 -20.42 -34.36 23.75
CA VAL A 599 -21.81 -34.83 23.69
C VAL A 599 -22.52 -34.07 22.59
N GLU A 600 -23.13 -34.80 21.65
CA GLU A 600 -23.93 -34.17 20.60
C GLU A 600 -25.23 -33.61 21.20
N GLN A 601 -25.37 -32.29 21.17
CA GLN A 601 -26.63 -31.63 21.54
C GLN A 601 -27.50 -31.46 20.30
N LYS A 602 -28.56 -32.26 20.19
CA LYS A 602 -29.48 -32.24 19.04
C LYS A 602 -30.20 -30.89 18.83
N GLN A 603 -30.32 -30.08 19.89
CA GLN A 603 -31.00 -28.79 19.85
C GLN A 603 -30.35 -27.78 18.88
N TYR A 604 -29.03 -27.90 18.63
CA TYR A 604 -28.25 -26.95 17.81
C TYR A 604 -27.78 -27.58 16.49
N SER A 605 -28.51 -28.57 15.99
CA SER A 605 -28.10 -29.39 14.83
C SER A 605 -28.03 -28.64 13.49
N ASN A 606 -28.52 -27.41 13.42
CA ASN A 606 -28.46 -26.55 12.23
C ASN A 606 -27.39 -25.44 12.36
N GLU A 607 -26.75 -25.31 13.51
CA GLU A 607 -25.76 -24.27 13.79
C GLU A 607 -24.35 -24.74 13.45
N LEU A 608 -23.63 -23.96 12.66
CA LEU A 608 -22.22 -24.22 12.33
C LEU A 608 -21.30 -23.61 13.39
N LEU A 609 -21.61 -22.37 13.80
CA LEU A 609 -20.86 -21.58 14.76
C LEU A 609 -21.71 -20.44 15.33
N THR A 610 -21.26 -19.89 16.44
CA THR A 610 -21.79 -18.68 17.07
C THR A 610 -20.69 -17.62 17.12
N VAL A 611 -21.00 -16.42 16.66
CA VAL A 611 -20.14 -15.24 16.75
C VAL A 611 -20.61 -14.42 17.96
N LYS A 612 -19.75 -14.29 18.96
CA LYS A 612 -19.92 -13.36 20.08
C LYS A 612 -19.05 -12.15 19.82
N PHE A 613 -19.67 -10.98 19.88
CA PHE A 613 -19.02 -9.71 19.65
C PHE A 613 -19.17 -8.85 20.89
N ARG A 614 -18.07 -8.32 21.40
CA ARG A 614 -18.07 -7.52 22.62
C ARG A 614 -17.42 -6.17 22.36
N TYR A 615 -18.02 -5.12 22.90
CA TYR A 615 -17.57 -3.75 22.70
C TYR A 615 -17.96 -2.87 23.89
N LYS A 616 -17.25 -1.76 24.09
CA LYS A 616 -17.62 -0.69 25.03
C LYS A 616 -18.06 0.55 24.26
N LYS A 617 -19.03 1.29 24.79
CA LYS A 617 -19.30 2.64 24.27
C LYS A 617 -18.07 3.53 24.54
N PRO A 618 -17.82 4.58 23.74
CA PRO A 618 -16.63 5.42 23.90
C PRO A 618 -16.45 5.96 25.33
N ASP A 619 -17.56 6.37 25.95
CA ASP A 619 -17.58 6.98 27.29
C ASP A 619 -17.89 6.00 28.44
N GLU A 620 -17.98 4.69 28.18
CA GLU A 620 -18.31 3.67 29.18
C GLU A 620 -17.17 2.66 29.34
N ASP A 621 -16.95 2.14 30.55
CA ASP A 621 -15.87 1.18 30.82
C ASP A 621 -16.36 -0.27 30.94
N THR A 622 -17.66 -0.50 30.84
CA THR A 622 -18.29 -1.82 30.86
C THR A 622 -18.66 -2.24 29.45
N SER A 623 -18.33 -3.48 29.09
CA SER A 623 -18.65 -3.99 27.75
C SER A 623 -20.08 -4.53 27.61
N ILE A 624 -20.57 -4.49 26.37
CA ILE A 624 -21.84 -5.03 25.90
C ILE A 624 -21.52 -6.20 24.97
N GLU A 625 -22.24 -7.30 25.12
CA GLU A 625 -22.09 -8.49 24.27
C GLU A 625 -23.27 -8.62 23.30
N MET A 626 -22.95 -8.90 22.04
CA MET A 626 -23.88 -9.26 20.98
C MET A 626 -23.60 -10.70 20.54
N VAL A 627 -24.65 -11.44 20.19
CA VAL A 627 -24.55 -12.83 19.76
C VAL A 627 -25.23 -13.00 18.42
N HIS A 628 -24.51 -13.64 17.48
CA HIS A 628 -25.01 -13.94 16.14
C HIS A 628 -24.71 -15.40 15.77
N VAL A 629 -25.74 -16.17 15.43
CA VAL A 629 -25.61 -17.59 15.10
C VAL A 629 -25.54 -17.79 13.59
N ALA A 630 -24.53 -18.52 13.11
CA ALA A 630 -24.41 -18.90 11.71
C ALA A 630 -24.86 -20.35 11.49
N THR A 631 -25.80 -20.55 10.56
CA THR A 631 -26.28 -21.89 10.21
C THR A 631 -25.30 -22.64 9.31
N ASP A 632 -25.37 -23.98 9.30
CA ASP A 632 -24.59 -24.87 8.40
C ASP A 632 -25.09 -24.87 6.94
N LYS A 633 -25.90 -23.88 6.55
CA LYS A 633 -26.40 -23.76 5.18
C LYS A 633 -25.31 -23.22 4.26
N THR A 634 -24.73 -24.10 3.45
CA THR A 634 -23.84 -23.69 2.36
C THR A 634 -24.65 -23.03 1.24
N THR A 635 -24.24 -21.86 0.79
CA THR A 635 -24.82 -21.14 -0.35
C THR A 635 -23.84 -21.04 -1.51
N GLU A 636 -24.32 -20.65 -2.69
CA GLU A 636 -23.40 -20.17 -3.73
C GLU A 636 -22.66 -18.94 -3.19
N ALA A 637 -21.36 -18.86 -3.44
CA ALA A 637 -20.55 -17.72 -3.01
C ALA A 637 -21.04 -16.42 -3.65
N SER A 638 -21.34 -15.44 -2.82
CA SER A 638 -21.66 -14.07 -3.24
C SER A 638 -20.50 -13.42 -4.00
N VAL A 639 -20.78 -12.31 -4.68
CA VAL A 639 -19.75 -11.48 -5.34
C VAL A 639 -18.64 -11.11 -4.33
N ASP A 640 -19.02 -10.70 -3.13
CA ASP A 640 -18.08 -10.32 -2.08
C ASP A 640 -17.31 -11.51 -1.51
N MET A 641 -17.95 -12.67 -1.35
CA MET A 641 -17.25 -13.89 -0.92
C MET A 641 -16.23 -14.36 -1.97
N LYS A 642 -16.60 -14.32 -3.26
CA LYS A 642 -15.68 -14.61 -4.37
C LYS A 642 -14.48 -13.66 -4.35
N PHE A 643 -14.71 -12.37 -4.15
CA PHE A 643 -13.63 -11.38 -4.10
C PHE A 643 -12.73 -11.55 -2.87
N ALA A 644 -13.30 -11.65 -1.68
CA ALA A 644 -12.53 -11.90 -0.44
C ALA A 644 -11.72 -13.20 -0.53
N SER A 645 -12.28 -14.25 -1.13
CA SER A 645 -11.56 -15.51 -1.39
C SER A 645 -10.37 -15.31 -2.32
N ALA A 646 -10.49 -14.48 -3.36
CA ALA A 646 -9.40 -14.18 -4.28
C ALA A 646 -8.24 -13.47 -3.55
N VAL A 647 -8.56 -12.45 -2.76
CA VAL A 647 -7.58 -11.68 -1.98
C VAL A 647 -6.88 -12.57 -0.96
N ALA A 648 -7.65 -13.40 -0.22
CA ALA A 648 -7.10 -14.34 0.74
C ALA A 648 -6.16 -15.36 0.09
N LEU A 649 -6.57 -15.96 -1.03
CA LEU A 649 -5.74 -16.93 -1.75
C LEU A 649 -4.47 -16.29 -2.30
N PHE A 650 -4.55 -15.07 -2.83
CA PHE A 650 -3.37 -14.35 -3.31
C PHE A 650 -2.40 -14.04 -2.18
N GLY A 651 -2.89 -13.55 -1.03
CA GLY A 651 -2.06 -13.32 0.14
C GLY A 651 -1.40 -14.59 0.67
N MET A 652 -2.11 -15.73 0.67
CA MET A 652 -1.54 -17.03 1.00
C MET A 652 -0.44 -17.44 0.03
N GLN A 653 -0.60 -17.21 -1.27
CA GLN A 653 0.42 -17.49 -2.29
C GLN A 653 1.67 -16.61 -2.11
N LEU A 654 1.50 -15.31 -1.86
CA LEU A 654 2.62 -14.39 -1.58
C LEU A 654 3.39 -14.76 -0.31
N ARG A 655 2.73 -15.39 0.66
CA ARG A 655 3.35 -15.91 1.89
C ARG A 655 3.96 -17.30 1.74
N GLU A 656 3.86 -17.95 0.58
CA GLU A 656 4.19 -19.37 0.40
C GLU A 656 3.46 -20.29 1.41
N SER A 657 2.19 -19.99 1.69
CA SER A 657 1.36 -20.73 2.63
C SER A 657 1.22 -22.20 2.25
N GLN A 658 1.33 -23.09 3.25
CA GLN A 658 1.06 -24.53 3.07
C GLN A 658 -0.43 -24.87 2.84
N PHE A 659 -1.30 -23.87 2.96
CA PHE A 659 -2.76 -24.02 2.89
C PHE A 659 -3.35 -23.44 1.59
N ASP A 660 -2.51 -22.93 0.68
CA ASP A 660 -2.91 -22.51 -0.66
C ASP A 660 -3.36 -23.70 -1.57
N ASN A 661 -3.11 -24.93 -1.11
CA ASN A 661 -3.38 -26.20 -1.77
C ASN A 661 -2.78 -26.31 -3.19
N ASN A 662 -1.63 -25.67 -3.43
CA ASN A 662 -1.01 -25.55 -4.75
C ASN A 662 -1.95 -24.97 -5.81
N SER A 663 -2.87 -24.10 -5.41
CA SER A 663 -3.77 -23.41 -6.33
C SER A 663 -2.98 -22.47 -7.24
N ASN A 664 -3.43 -22.31 -8.48
CA ASN A 664 -2.82 -21.42 -9.47
C ASN A 664 -3.32 -19.97 -9.29
N LEU A 665 -2.48 -18.98 -9.62
CA LEU A 665 -2.87 -17.58 -9.80
C LEU A 665 -4.07 -17.39 -10.75
N ASP A 666 -4.27 -18.27 -11.75
CA ASP A 666 -5.48 -18.22 -12.58
C ASP A 666 -6.78 -18.41 -11.78
N THR A 667 -6.73 -19.21 -10.71
CA THR A 667 -7.86 -19.35 -9.77
C THR A 667 -8.13 -18.03 -9.06
N VAL A 668 -7.07 -17.33 -8.61
CA VAL A 668 -7.19 -16.00 -8.00
C VAL A 668 -7.83 -15.02 -8.98
N ILE A 669 -7.32 -14.94 -10.21
CA ILE A 669 -7.82 -14.03 -11.25
C ILE A 669 -9.29 -14.32 -11.57
N LYS A 670 -9.66 -15.61 -11.68
CA LYS A 670 -11.04 -16.04 -11.94
C LYS A 670 -11.97 -15.58 -10.81
N LEU A 671 -11.62 -15.86 -9.55
CA LEU A 671 -12.39 -15.46 -8.38
C LEU A 671 -12.52 -13.93 -8.30
N ALA A 672 -11.42 -13.20 -8.51
CA ALA A 672 -11.40 -11.74 -8.48
C ALA A 672 -12.29 -11.13 -9.57
N LYS A 673 -12.25 -11.66 -10.80
CA LYS A 673 -13.13 -11.22 -11.90
C LYS A 673 -14.61 -11.46 -11.59
N GLN A 674 -14.94 -12.65 -11.07
CA GLN A 674 -16.32 -12.98 -10.66
C GLN A 674 -16.79 -12.15 -9.46
N GLY A 675 -15.86 -11.74 -8.60
CA GLY A 675 -16.10 -10.92 -7.43
C GLY A 675 -15.95 -9.41 -7.64
N ARG A 676 -15.66 -8.93 -8.86
CA ARG A 676 -15.38 -7.50 -9.09
C ARG A 676 -16.58 -6.62 -8.73
N GLY A 677 -17.80 -7.04 -9.07
CA GLY A 677 -19.00 -6.23 -8.82
C GLY A 677 -19.01 -4.90 -9.60
N GLU A 678 -19.67 -3.89 -9.03
CA GLU A 678 -19.83 -2.55 -9.63
C GLU A 678 -18.53 -1.71 -9.62
N ASP A 679 -17.67 -1.90 -8.60
CA ASP A 679 -16.31 -1.34 -8.51
C ASP A 679 -16.16 0.11 -9.02
N GLU A 680 -17.02 1.03 -8.54
CA GLU A 680 -17.06 2.42 -9.00
C GLU A 680 -15.72 3.15 -8.86
N ASP A 681 -14.94 2.77 -7.86
CA ASP A 681 -13.61 3.31 -7.59
C ASP A 681 -12.47 2.48 -8.19
N GLY A 682 -12.75 1.44 -8.97
CA GLY A 682 -11.74 0.66 -9.69
C GLY A 682 -10.70 -0.09 -8.83
N TYR A 683 -10.85 -0.16 -7.50
CA TYR A 683 -9.89 -0.85 -6.62
C TYR A 683 -9.89 -2.37 -6.85
N ARG A 684 -11.06 -2.99 -7.06
CA ARG A 684 -11.14 -4.42 -7.34
C ARG A 684 -10.56 -4.76 -8.72
N ALA A 685 -10.69 -3.86 -9.69
CA ALA A 685 -10.06 -3.95 -11.00
C ALA A 685 -8.54 -3.80 -10.91
N GLU A 686 -8.04 -2.86 -10.10
CA GLU A 686 -6.60 -2.72 -9.81
C GLU A 686 -6.04 -4.00 -9.21
N PHE A 687 -6.73 -4.61 -8.25
CA PHE A 687 -6.31 -5.90 -7.68
C PHE A 687 -6.11 -6.96 -8.76
N ILE A 688 -7.06 -7.11 -9.69
CA ILE A 688 -6.95 -8.07 -10.80
C ILE A 688 -5.72 -7.77 -11.66
N ARG A 689 -5.42 -6.48 -11.91
CA ARG A 689 -4.21 -6.07 -12.63
C ARG A 689 -2.94 -6.45 -11.85
N LEU A 690 -2.89 -6.17 -10.55
CA LEU A 690 -1.75 -6.46 -9.69
C LEU A 690 -1.43 -7.96 -9.62
N VAL A 691 -2.46 -8.81 -9.48
CA VAL A 691 -2.28 -10.28 -9.48
C VAL A 691 -1.71 -10.77 -10.82
N LYS A 692 -2.08 -10.15 -11.95
CA LYS A 692 -1.46 -10.46 -13.24
C LYS A 692 -0.01 -9.99 -13.29
N SER A 693 0.27 -8.77 -12.82
CA SER A 693 1.61 -8.20 -12.79
C SER A 693 2.56 -8.99 -11.87
N SER A 694 2.08 -9.56 -10.77
CA SER A 694 2.93 -10.36 -9.89
C SER A 694 3.42 -11.67 -10.53
N GLN A 695 2.84 -12.13 -11.64
CA GLN A 695 3.38 -13.27 -12.40
C GLN A 695 4.77 -13.00 -13.00
N SER A 696 5.13 -11.72 -13.12
CA SER A 696 6.40 -11.28 -13.71
C SER A 696 7.53 -11.06 -12.70
N ILE A 697 7.23 -11.18 -11.40
CA ILE A 697 8.13 -10.98 -10.26
C ILE A 697 8.50 -12.35 -9.69
#